data_AF-A0A8H6EA24-F1
#
_entry.id   AF-A0A8H6EA24-F1
#
_cell.length_a   1.000
_cell.length_b   1.000
_cell.length_c   1.000
_cell.angle_alpha   90.00
_cell.angle_beta   90.00
_cell.angle_gamma   90.00
#
_symmetry.space_group_name_H-M   'P 1'
#
loop_
_entity.id
_entity.type
_entity.pdbx_description
1 polymer ?
#
loop_
_entity_poly.entity_id
_entity_poly.type
_entity_poly.pdbx_seq_one_letter_code
_entity_poly.pdbx_strand_id
1 'polypeptide(L)'
;MSTPKSPRLAELPSLIWQFTKSDFSTFVLPNTGFGLLATFSASSLTDCTDGIAVWALLLRGLPCMLIFNWGNLLVFDLANQRLPESIREDSMNKPWRPLPSGRISPIVTQHFLLGVVPAVLAVSYALGVGNESALILILTWMYNDLGGGDELTRDPIIAAGYCLFLVSSLRIAITPRFHLSQCGATKPFHHLVVLLLPLLGVVASAATCRCFPDEACWPSPLEWSEFNATVGGNLIATVPIGSVCHTNNTYAAYDAKACTDLISNWGDPARHYESSSSPMAAWFTNFSCSPFGPSNSTCAIGPLVRYAVNVTSTADVQKTLNFIREHNIRLVIRNTGHDYMGKSTGAGAVAIWVHHLKKIEHVQYFSDRYTGPALRMGAGVQGFEATAAAQAQGQLLVSGNCPSVGLAGGYTQGGGHGQLVSQFGLAADQVLEWEVMTAGGELLTASPSQNADLFWALSGGGGGTYAIVLGVVVKVYPEMKTATATLSFTDSRATSEGYWEIIRGFLVDTLALVDVGGVVVWTIAATGFSVTPVTLPGGSQAQLHSYLTPTLTRLKQYNMTYRTFPSALMNQPKEAHPDTTLEYEITEFSTFYDSYQATNPSMNITEFQIGSHLIPRSTVETNSTAVISALMDILHEGVTISGISLNVSRTAWPDNAVNPTWRDTAMSIVLGTPFNYTDRGVNEDRQALMTNVLIPRLKAISPDGGAYLNEADWKQPDWPSAFYGEHYERLLAIKDKYDVDQVLYGRTAVGSERWSEQDDGHLCRAT
;
A
#
# COMPACT_ATOMS: atom_id res chain seq x y z
N MET A 1 23.69 -18.44 8.64
CA MET A 1 22.99 -19.58 8.00
C MET A 1 24.04 -20.48 7.35
N SER A 2 24.02 -21.78 7.63
CA SER A 2 24.94 -22.77 7.07
C SER A 2 24.78 -22.89 5.56
N THR A 3 25.88 -23.02 4.81
CA THR A 3 25.88 -23.27 3.37
C THR A 3 25.01 -24.48 3.01
N PRO A 4 24.17 -24.40 1.96
CA PRO A 4 23.32 -25.52 1.55
C PRO A 4 24.19 -26.69 1.09
N LYS A 5 24.07 -27.83 1.77
CA LYS A 5 24.79 -29.05 1.41
C LYS A 5 24.11 -29.71 0.21
N SER A 6 24.85 -29.94 -0.87
CA SER A 6 24.42 -30.89 -1.90
C SER A 6 24.29 -32.29 -1.28
N PRO A 7 23.19 -33.02 -1.51
CA PRO A 7 22.98 -34.34 -0.94
C PRO A 7 24.04 -35.32 -1.43
N ARG A 8 24.50 -36.24 -0.56
CA ARG A 8 25.44 -37.29 -0.98
C ARG A 8 24.71 -38.29 -1.87
N LEU A 9 25.41 -38.90 -2.83
CA LEU A 9 24.81 -39.91 -3.74
C LEU A 9 24.10 -41.05 -2.99
N ALA A 10 24.60 -41.45 -1.82
CA ALA A 10 23.99 -42.48 -0.97
C ALA A 10 22.64 -42.07 -0.34
N GLU A 11 22.34 -40.77 -0.25
CA GLU A 11 21.12 -40.23 0.36
C GLU A 11 20.00 -40.01 -0.68
N LEU A 12 20.35 -40.04 -1.97
CA LEU A 12 19.45 -39.74 -3.08
C LEU A 12 18.17 -40.61 -3.10
N PRO A 13 18.22 -41.95 -2.86
CA PRO A 13 17.00 -42.76 -2.84
C PRO A 13 16.02 -42.35 -1.74
N SER A 14 16.54 -42.03 -0.55
CA SER A 14 15.73 -41.57 0.59
C SER A 14 15.12 -40.19 0.31
N LEU A 15 15.89 -39.31 -0.34
CA LEU A 15 15.45 -37.98 -0.74
C LEU A 15 14.32 -38.03 -1.79
N ILE A 16 14.50 -38.84 -2.84
CA ILE A 16 13.48 -39.05 -3.89
C ILE A 16 12.18 -39.60 -3.30
N TRP A 17 12.29 -40.57 -2.38
CA TRP A 17 11.11 -41.10 -1.69
C TRP A 17 10.40 -40.03 -0.87
N GLN A 18 11.13 -39.15 -0.19
CA GLN A 18 10.54 -38.09 0.65
C GLN A 18 9.75 -37.04 -0.14
N PHE A 19 10.11 -36.78 -1.40
CA PHE A 19 9.32 -35.92 -2.28
C PHE A 19 7.94 -36.49 -2.57
N THR A 20 7.85 -37.80 -2.79
CA THR A 20 6.65 -38.49 -3.30
C THR A 20 5.87 -39.24 -2.23
N LYS A 21 6.40 -39.37 -1.00
CA LYS A 21 5.86 -40.21 0.07
C LYS A 21 4.38 -39.92 0.40
N SER A 22 4.01 -38.65 0.48
CA SER A 22 2.62 -38.23 0.78
C SER A 22 1.66 -38.60 -0.35
N ASP A 23 2.14 -38.55 -1.58
CA ASP A 23 1.32 -38.60 -2.78
C ASP A 23 1.33 -40.02 -3.41
N PHE A 24 2.25 -40.88 -2.99
CA PHE A 24 2.32 -42.26 -3.46
C PHE A 24 1.04 -43.05 -3.18
N SER A 25 0.50 -42.94 -1.97
CA SER A 25 -0.70 -43.69 -1.57
C SER A 25 -2.00 -43.08 -2.09
N THR A 26 -2.03 -41.76 -2.30
CA THR A 26 -3.22 -41.01 -2.72
C THR A 26 -3.29 -40.83 -4.24
N PHE A 27 -2.17 -40.98 -4.96
CA PHE A 27 -2.09 -40.78 -6.40
C PHE A 27 -1.55 -42.00 -7.16
N VAL A 28 -0.35 -42.50 -6.82
CA VAL A 28 0.28 -43.59 -7.59
C VAL A 28 -0.52 -44.89 -7.47
N LEU A 29 -0.92 -45.27 -6.26
CA LEU A 29 -1.69 -46.50 -6.05
C LEU A 29 -3.09 -46.43 -6.68
N PRO A 30 -3.90 -45.36 -6.51
CA PRO A 30 -5.22 -45.29 -7.14
C PRO A 30 -5.16 -45.26 -8.67
N ASN A 31 -4.26 -44.49 -9.30
CA ASN A 31 -4.13 -44.45 -10.76
C ASN A 31 -3.66 -45.80 -11.32
N THR A 32 -2.73 -46.47 -10.65
CA THR A 32 -2.27 -47.82 -11.02
C THR A 32 -3.40 -48.83 -10.86
N GLY A 33 -4.15 -48.76 -9.76
CA GLY A 33 -5.29 -49.63 -9.48
C GLY A 33 -6.41 -49.44 -10.51
N PHE A 34 -6.72 -48.21 -10.89
CA PHE A 34 -7.71 -47.93 -11.93
C PHE A 34 -7.26 -48.45 -13.29
N GLY A 35 -6.00 -48.25 -13.68
CA GLY A 35 -5.43 -48.80 -14.91
C GLY A 35 -5.51 -50.34 -14.94
N LEU A 36 -5.19 -50.99 -13.81
CA LEU A 36 -5.31 -52.43 -13.65
C LEU A 36 -6.76 -52.90 -13.78
N LEU A 37 -7.70 -52.25 -13.08
CA LEU A 37 -9.11 -52.61 -13.09
C LEU A 37 -9.76 -52.38 -14.48
N ALA A 38 -9.35 -51.31 -15.17
CA ALA A 38 -9.79 -51.02 -16.54
C ALA A 38 -9.36 -52.08 -17.56
N THR A 39 -8.36 -52.91 -17.25
CA THR A 39 -8.04 -54.05 -18.13
C THR A 39 -9.07 -55.17 -18.09
N PHE A 40 -9.83 -55.30 -17.00
CA PHE A 40 -10.91 -56.30 -16.92
C PHE A 40 -12.15 -55.87 -17.72
N SER A 41 -12.26 -54.59 -18.08
CA SER A 41 -13.24 -54.05 -19.03
C SER A 41 -12.66 -53.86 -20.45
N ALA A 42 -11.45 -54.38 -20.72
CA ALA A 42 -10.75 -54.17 -21.99
C ALA A 42 -11.54 -54.65 -23.22
N SER A 43 -12.35 -55.71 -23.11
CA SER A 43 -13.20 -56.18 -24.22
C SER A 43 -14.21 -55.14 -24.73
N SER A 44 -14.48 -54.08 -23.96
CA SER A 44 -15.31 -52.93 -24.37
C SER A 44 -14.50 -51.70 -24.81
N LEU A 45 -13.19 -51.67 -24.56
CA LEU A 45 -12.30 -50.50 -24.73
C LEU A 45 -11.14 -50.75 -25.71
N THR A 46 -10.88 -52.00 -26.10
CA THR A 46 -9.80 -52.42 -26.99
C THR A 46 -10.32 -53.40 -28.04
N ASP A 47 -9.56 -53.66 -29.10
CA ASP A 47 -9.94 -54.62 -30.17
C ASP A 47 -9.84 -56.10 -29.74
N CYS A 48 -9.96 -56.38 -28.44
CA CYS A 48 -9.76 -57.70 -27.85
C CYS A 48 -10.97 -58.62 -28.05
N THR A 49 -10.77 -59.77 -28.69
CA THR A 49 -11.72 -60.90 -28.66
C THR A 49 -11.38 -61.95 -27.59
N ASP A 50 -10.16 -61.94 -27.04
CA ASP A 50 -9.69 -62.85 -25.97
C ASP A 50 -9.23 -62.09 -24.71
N GLY A 51 -9.45 -62.66 -23.53
CA GLY A 51 -9.11 -62.05 -22.24
C GLY A 51 -7.60 -61.96 -21.95
N ILE A 52 -7.18 -60.93 -21.20
CA ILE A 52 -5.78 -60.72 -20.80
C ILE A 52 -5.38 -61.74 -19.72
N ALA A 53 -4.27 -62.45 -19.93
CA ALA A 53 -3.73 -63.36 -18.93
C ALA A 53 -3.28 -62.60 -17.67
N VAL A 54 -3.91 -62.89 -16.52
CA VAL A 54 -3.65 -62.25 -15.22
C VAL A 54 -2.16 -62.24 -14.86
N TRP A 55 -1.43 -63.30 -15.17
CA TRP A 55 0.01 -63.38 -14.88
C TRP A 55 0.87 -62.39 -15.68
N ALA A 56 0.52 -62.10 -16.94
CA ALA A 56 1.23 -61.10 -17.73
C ALA A 56 0.98 -59.67 -17.19
N LEU A 57 -0.25 -59.44 -16.71
CA LEU A 57 -0.63 -58.19 -16.07
C LEU A 57 0.11 -57.99 -14.73
N LEU A 58 0.21 -59.02 -13.91
CA LEU A 58 0.90 -58.94 -12.61
C LEU A 58 2.43 -58.87 -12.74
N LEU A 59 3.04 -59.62 -13.65
CA LEU A 59 4.51 -59.70 -13.78
C LEU A 59 5.12 -58.56 -14.59
N ARG A 60 4.35 -57.93 -15.49
CA ARG A 60 4.84 -56.84 -16.35
C ARG A 60 4.00 -55.58 -16.25
N GLY A 61 2.68 -55.68 -16.42
CA GLY A 61 1.80 -54.51 -16.45
C GLY A 61 1.88 -53.69 -15.17
N LEU A 62 1.73 -54.34 -14.01
CA LEU A 62 1.73 -53.69 -12.70
C LEU A 62 3.05 -52.96 -12.39
N PRO A 63 4.25 -53.58 -12.50
CA PRO A 63 5.52 -52.86 -12.32
C PRO A 63 5.69 -51.68 -13.29
N CYS A 64 5.33 -51.85 -14.57
CA CYS A 64 5.48 -50.78 -15.56
C CYS A 64 4.52 -49.60 -15.30
N MET A 65 3.28 -49.85 -14.89
CA MET A 65 2.33 -48.80 -14.51
C MET A 65 2.80 -48.04 -13.27
N LEU A 66 3.31 -48.76 -12.25
CA LEU A 66 3.88 -48.13 -11.06
C LEU A 66 5.06 -47.21 -11.41
N ILE A 67 5.97 -47.68 -12.27
CA ILE A 67 7.13 -46.88 -12.72
C ILE A 67 6.66 -45.62 -13.47
N PHE A 68 5.70 -45.75 -14.38
CA PHE A 68 5.17 -44.62 -15.13
C PHE A 68 4.47 -43.58 -14.24
N ASN A 69 3.54 -44.04 -13.38
CA ASN A 69 2.77 -43.17 -12.50
C ASN A 69 3.66 -42.48 -11.47
N TRP A 70 4.60 -43.22 -10.86
CA TRP A 70 5.53 -42.66 -9.90
C TRP A 70 6.55 -41.72 -10.55
N GLY A 71 7.04 -42.03 -11.75
CA GLY A 71 8.00 -41.19 -12.46
C GLY A 71 7.44 -39.83 -12.84
N ASN A 72 6.22 -39.78 -13.40
CA ASN A 72 5.58 -38.51 -13.74
C ASN A 72 5.13 -37.74 -12.49
N LEU A 73 4.68 -38.42 -11.42
CA LEU A 73 4.40 -37.78 -10.14
C LEU A 73 5.67 -37.17 -9.51
N LEU A 74 6.81 -37.86 -9.59
CA LEU A 74 8.08 -37.34 -9.08
C LEU A 74 8.44 -36.01 -9.73
N VAL A 75 8.23 -35.87 -11.05
CA VAL A 75 8.46 -34.60 -11.74
C VAL A 75 7.51 -33.52 -11.24
N PHE A 76 6.23 -33.85 -11.07
CA PHE A 76 5.24 -32.93 -10.51
C PHE A 76 5.62 -32.46 -9.11
N ASP A 77 5.97 -33.37 -8.21
CA ASP A 77 6.33 -33.06 -6.82
C ASP A 77 7.61 -32.21 -6.74
N LEU A 78 8.60 -32.50 -7.57
CA LEU A 78 9.82 -31.69 -7.65
C LEU A 78 9.55 -30.28 -8.20
N ALA A 79 8.65 -30.15 -9.18
CA ALA A 79 8.28 -28.87 -9.78
C ALA A 79 7.40 -28.03 -8.85
N ASN A 80 6.47 -28.66 -8.13
CA ASN A 80 5.58 -27.99 -7.20
C ASN A 80 6.31 -27.56 -5.92
N GLN A 81 7.04 -28.48 -5.28
CA GLN A 81 7.63 -28.23 -3.95
C GLN A 81 8.79 -27.24 -3.96
N ARG A 82 9.37 -26.89 -5.12
CA ARG A 82 10.47 -25.92 -5.22
C ARG A 82 10.05 -24.45 -5.15
N LEU A 83 8.76 -24.17 -5.33
CA LEU A 83 8.26 -22.80 -5.39
C LEU A 83 8.17 -22.17 -3.99
N PRO A 84 8.48 -20.87 -3.81
CA PRO A 84 8.48 -20.21 -2.50
C PRO A 84 7.18 -20.38 -1.71
N GLU A 85 6.04 -20.24 -2.37
CA GLU A 85 4.68 -20.40 -1.85
C GLU A 85 4.43 -21.83 -1.37
N SER A 86 4.83 -22.83 -2.16
CA SER A 86 4.73 -24.26 -1.81
C SER A 86 5.62 -24.60 -0.63
N ILE A 87 6.82 -24.02 -0.53
CA ILE A 87 7.73 -24.22 0.61
C ILE A 87 7.12 -23.63 1.87
N ARG A 88 6.51 -22.44 1.79
CA ARG A 88 5.83 -21.80 2.91
C ARG A 88 4.62 -22.64 3.35
N GLU A 89 3.80 -23.11 2.43
CA GLU A 89 2.67 -23.99 2.73
C GLU A 89 3.13 -25.31 3.38
N ASP A 90 4.10 -25.99 2.76
CA ASP A 90 4.62 -27.27 3.26
C ASP A 90 5.34 -27.09 4.60
N SER A 91 5.90 -25.92 4.92
CA SER A 91 6.47 -25.66 6.25
C SER A 91 5.44 -25.74 7.37
N MET A 92 4.17 -25.47 7.06
CA MET A 92 3.05 -25.58 7.99
C MET A 92 2.41 -26.98 7.95
N ASN A 93 2.14 -27.48 6.74
CA ASN A 93 1.32 -28.68 6.54
C ASN A 93 2.13 -29.98 6.49
N LYS A 94 3.36 -29.93 5.96
CA LYS A 94 4.22 -31.10 5.68
C LYS A 94 5.70 -30.79 6.01
N PRO A 95 6.04 -30.37 7.25
CA PRO A 95 7.37 -29.87 7.60
C PRO A 95 8.50 -30.90 7.41
N TRP A 96 8.16 -32.19 7.28
CA TRP A 96 9.11 -33.27 7.01
C TRP A 96 9.55 -33.37 5.53
N ARG A 97 8.94 -32.62 4.60
CA ARG A 97 9.32 -32.62 3.17
C ARG A 97 10.74 -32.06 2.97
N PRO A 98 11.45 -32.45 1.89
CA PRO A 98 12.87 -32.15 1.75
C PRO A 98 13.26 -30.67 1.78
N LEU A 99 12.46 -29.78 1.21
CA LEU A 99 12.77 -28.34 1.17
C LEU A 99 12.46 -27.63 2.50
N PRO A 100 11.26 -27.78 3.11
CA PRO A 100 10.99 -27.19 4.42
C PRO A 100 11.94 -27.66 5.52
N SER A 101 12.37 -28.93 5.47
CA SER A 101 13.32 -29.50 6.43
C SER A 101 14.79 -29.17 6.14
N GLY A 102 15.08 -28.38 5.10
CA GLY A 102 16.43 -27.92 4.75
C GLY A 102 17.36 -29.01 4.22
N ARG A 103 16.83 -30.15 3.73
CA ARG A 103 17.61 -31.28 3.20
C ARG A 103 18.09 -31.07 1.78
N ILE A 104 17.42 -30.21 1.01
CA ILE A 104 17.78 -29.79 -0.34
C ILE A 104 17.28 -28.35 -0.57
N SER A 105 17.97 -27.56 -1.39
CA SER A 105 17.55 -26.21 -1.72
C SER A 105 16.68 -26.16 -3.00
N PRO A 106 15.90 -25.09 -3.21
CA PRO A 106 15.14 -24.90 -4.46
C PRO A 106 16.02 -24.98 -5.72
N ILE A 107 17.20 -24.36 -5.69
CA ILE A 107 18.16 -24.34 -6.80
C ILE A 107 18.68 -25.75 -7.12
N VAL A 108 19.04 -26.53 -6.10
CA VAL A 108 19.49 -27.91 -6.30
C VAL A 108 18.34 -28.80 -6.80
N THR A 109 17.11 -28.54 -6.36
CA THR A 109 15.90 -29.22 -6.85
C THR A 109 15.64 -28.91 -8.33
N GLN A 110 15.87 -27.67 -8.76
CA GLN A 110 15.79 -27.28 -10.18
C GLN A 110 16.83 -28.01 -11.03
N HIS A 111 18.08 -28.13 -10.56
CA HIS A 111 19.09 -28.94 -11.26
C HIS A 111 18.72 -30.43 -11.31
N PHE A 112 18.07 -30.94 -10.27
CA PHE A 112 17.59 -32.32 -10.25
C PHE A 112 16.49 -32.55 -11.31
N LEU A 113 15.57 -31.59 -11.49
CA LEU A 113 14.57 -31.63 -12.57
C LEU A 113 15.18 -31.75 -13.97
N LEU A 114 16.29 -31.06 -14.24
CA LEU A 114 16.99 -31.14 -15.54
C LEU A 114 17.44 -32.56 -15.90
N GLY A 115 17.69 -33.42 -14.90
CA GLY A 115 18.01 -34.84 -15.10
C GLY A 115 16.78 -35.76 -15.06
N VAL A 116 15.83 -35.49 -14.17
CA VAL A 116 14.66 -36.36 -13.97
C VAL A 116 13.68 -36.27 -15.13
N VAL A 117 13.43 -35.07 -15.68
CA VAL A 117 12.52 -34.87 -16.82
C VAL A 117 12.90 -35.72 -18.04
N PRO A 118 14.13 -35.64 -18.59
CA PRO A 118 14.50 -36.47 -19.74
C PRO A 118 14.53 -37.97 -19.41
N ALA A 119 14.88 -38.36 -18.18
CA ALA A 119 14.86 -39.76 -17.76
C ALA A 119 13.43 -40.33 -17.73
N VAL A 120 12.47 -39.59 -17.16
CA VAL A 120 11.06 -39.99 -17.10
C VAL A 120 10.45 -40.05 -18.51
N LEU A 121 10.79 -39.09 -19.37
CA LEU A 121 10.33 -39.10 -20.76
C LEU A 121 10.89 -40.29 -21.54
N ALA A 122 12.18 -40.61 -21.37
CA ALA A 122 12.82 -41.76 -22.01
C ALA A 122 12.18 -43.09 -21.58
N VAL A 123 11.93 -43.26 -20.28
CA VAL A 123 11.22 -44.43 -19.74
C VAL A 123 9.80 -44.50 -20.30
N SER A 124 9.07 -43.38 -20.33
CA SER A 124 7.70 -43.32 -20.87
C SER A 124 7.65 -43.65 -22.37
N TYR A 125 8.66 -43.23 -23.14
CA TYR A 125 8.80 -43.58 -24.55
C TYR A 125 9.05 -45.08 -24.73
N ALA A 126 9.92 -45.68 -23.91
CA ALA A 126 10.16 -47.12 -23.90
C ALA A 126 8.92 -47.95 -23.51
N LEU A 127 8.02 -47.36 -22.71
CA LEU A 127 6.73 -47.94 -22.33
C LEU A 127 5.61 -47.70 -23.37
N GLY A 128 5.87 -46.92 -24.43
CA GLY A 128 4.90 -46.64 -25.50
C GLY A 128 3.88 -45.54 -25.20
N VAL A 129 4.14 -44.71 -24.17
CA VAL A 129 3.27 -43.61 -23.70
C VAL A 129 4.01 -42.26 -23.63
N GLY A 130 4.99 -42.07 -24.52
CA GLY A 130 5.84 -40.88 -24.54
C GLY A 130 5.08 -39.59 -24.82
N ASN A 131 4.06 -39.63 -25.68
CA ASN A 131 3.25 -38.46 -26.03
C ASN A 131 2.40 -38.01 -24.85
N GLU A 132 1.77 -38.96 -24.17
CA GLU A 132 0.97 -38.72 -22.98
C GLU A 132 1.83 -38.17 -21.84
N SER A 133 3.02 -38.72 -21.63
CA SER A 133 3.99 -38.18 -20.66
C SER A 133 4.43 -36.76 -21.02
N ALA A 134 4.72 -36.46 -22.29
CA ALA A 134 5.06 -35.09 -22.72
C ALA A 134 3.92 -34.10 -22.42
N LEU A 135 2.67 -34.49 -22.65
CA LEU A 135 1.50 -33.67 -22.30
C LEU A 135 1.33 -33.51 -20.79
N ILE A 136 1.54 -34.57 -19.99
CA ILE A 136 1.54 -34.47 -18.52
C ILE A 136 2.61 -33.49 -18.03
N LEU A 137 3.80 -33.49 -18.64
CA LEU A 137 4.88 -32.56 -18.30
C LEU A 137 4.53 -31.11 -18.68
N ILE A 138 3.88 -30.90 -19.82
CA ILE A 138 3.36 -29.58 -20.20
C ILE A 138 2.30 -29.11 -19.21
N LEU A 139 1.34 -29.97 -18.84
CA LEU A 139 0.32 -29.65 -17.83
C LEU A 139 0.94 -29.39 -16.46
N THR A 140 2.00 -30.10 -16.09
CA THR A 140 2.76 -29.89 -14.84
C THR A 140 3.42 -28.52 -14.84
N TRP A 141 4.00 -28.11 -15.96
CA TRP A 141 4.57 -26.77 -16.13
C TRP A 141 3.47 -25.70 -16.11
N MET A 142 2.34 -25.90 -16.81
CA MET A 142 1.20 -24.98 -16.75
C MET A 142 0.64 -24.83 -15.33
N TYR A 143 0.51 -25.95 -14.60
CA TYR A 143 -0.03 -25.97 -13.24
C TYR A 143 0.87 -25.20 -12.28
N ASN A 144 2.19 -25.42 -12.34
CA ASN A 144 3.14 -24.87 -11.36
C ASN A 144 3.75 -23.54 -11.82
N ASP A 145 4.35 -23.51 -13.01
CA ASP A 145 5.16 -22.37 -13.48
C ASP A 145 4.35 -21.25 -14.16
N LEU A 146 3.11 -21.53 -14.60
CA LEU A 146 2.21 -20.51 -15.17
C LEU A 146 1.03 -20.14 -14.24
N GLY A 147 1.06 -20.56 -12.98
CA GLY A 147 -0.03 -20.28 -12.02
C GLY A 147 -1.36 -20.97 -12.36
N GLY A 148 -1.34 -22.00 -13.22
CA GLY A 148 -2.56 -22.73 -13.61
C GLY A 148 -3.22 -23.50 -12.46
N GLY A 149 -2.51 -23.68 -11.33
CA GLY A 149 -3.03 -24.20 -10.07
C GLY A 149 -4.00 -23.27 -9.33
N ASP A 150 -4.19 -22.04 -9.81
CA ASP A 150 -5.09 -21.06 -9.20
C ASP A 150 -6.54 -21.16 -9.75
N GLU A 151 -7.49 -20.63 -8.96
CA GLU A 151 -8.92 -20.98 -8.85
C GLU A 151 -9.65 -21.52 -10.10
N LEU A 152 -9.65 -20.80 -11.24
CA LEU A 152 -10.52 -21.14 -12.39
C LEU A 152 -9.91 -22.16 -13.37
N THR A 153 -8.58 -22.32 -13.42
CA THR A 153 -7.88 -23.21 -14.38
C THR A 153 -7.39 -24.51 -13.76
N ARG A 154 -7.38 -24.59 -12.42
CA ARG A 154 -6.90 -25.75 -11.66
C ARG A 154 -7.63 -27.03 -12.05
N ASP A 155 -8.96 -27.01 -11.99
CA ASP A 155 -9.78 -28.22 -12.14
C ASP A 155 -9.73 -28.80 -13.57
N PRO A 156 -9.76 -27.99 -14.65
CA PRO A 156 -9.53 -28.47 -16.01
C PRO A 156 -8.14 -29.10 -16.23
N ILE A 157 -7.08 -28.50 -15.70
CA ILE A 157 -5.70 -29.01 -15.83
C ILE A 157 -5.55 -30.34 -15.08
N ILE A 158 -6.07 -30.41 -13.86
CA ILE A 158 -6.10 -31.63 -13.06
C ILE A 158 -6.89 -32.73 -13.78
N ALA A 159 -8.08 -32.42 -14.30
CA ALA A 159 -8.91 -33.38 -15.03
C ALA A 159 -8.20 -33.93 -16.27
N ALA A 160 -7.59 -33.06 -17.09
CA ALA A 160 -6.80 -33.47 -18.25
C ALA A 160 -5.60 -34.35 -17.84
N GLY A 161 -4.90 -33.97 -16.76
CA GLY A 161 -3.82 -34.75 -16.18
C GLY A 161 -4.27 -36.16 -15.80
N TYR A 162 -5.30 -36.29 -14.96
CA TYR A 162 -5.84 -37.59 -14.58
C TYR A 162 -6.24 -38.44 -15.79
N CYS A 163 -6.92 -37.86 -16.80
CA CYS A 163 -7.24 -38.60 -18.02
C CYS A 163 -5.99 -39.19 -18.70
N LEU A 164 -4.90 -38.42 -18.82
CA LEU A 164 -3.65 -38.89 -19.42
C LEU A 164 -2.98 -40.00 -18.58
N PHE A 165 -2.99 -39.88 -17.25
CA PHE A 165 -2.46 -40.92 -16.36
C PHE A 165 -3.24 -42.25 -16.47
N LEU A 166 -4.57 -42.18 -16.54
CA LEU A 166 -5.43 -43.35 -16.63
C LEU A 166 -5.32 -44.04 -17.99
N VAL A 167 -5.34 -43.28 -19.09
CA VAL A 167 -5.17 -43.81 -20.45
C VAL A 167 -3.79 -44.45 -20.62
N SER A 168 -2.75 -43.81 -20.11
CA SER A 168 -1.38 -44.34 -20.17
C SER A 168 -1.25 -45.63 -19.36
N SER A 169 -1.84 -45.68 -18.17
CA SER A 169 -1.85 -46.90 -17.34
C SER A 169 -2.55 -48.06 -18.05
N LEU A 170 -3.72 -47.82 -18.66
CA LEU A 170 -4.42 -48.81 -19.48
C LEU A 170 -3.57 -49.26 -20.68
N ARG A 171 -2.95 -48.32 -21.40
CA ARG A 171 -2.10 -48.60 -22.56
C ARG A 171 -0.88 -49.43 -22.19
N ILE A 172 -0.22 -49.13 -21.08
CA ILE A 172 0.91 -49.91 -20.55
C ILE A 172 0.47 -51.33 -20.22
N ALA A 173 -0.71 -51.49 -19.63
CA ALA A 173 -1.22 -52.79 -19.21
C ALA A 173 -1.55 -53.74 -20.39
N ILE A 174 -1.89 -53.20 -21.56
CA ILE A 174 -2.24 -53.97 -22.77
C ILE A 174 -1.08 -54.10 -23.80
N THR A 175 -0.03 -53.27 -23.68
CA THR A 175 1.14 -53.26 -24.58
C THR A 175 2.13 -54.37 -24.20
N PRO A 176 2.70 -55.12 -25.18
CA PRO A 176 2.84 -54.81 -26.60
C PRO A 176 1.88 -55.61 -27.50
N ARG A 177 0.86 -56.25 -26.93
CA ARG A 177 0.05 -57.24 -27.64
C ARG A 177 -1.22 -56.67 -28.28
N PHE A 178 -1.72 -55.52 -27.82
CA PHE A 178 -3.02 -55.01 -28.25
C PHE A 178 -3.02 -53.48 -28.43
N HIS A 179 -3.87 -52.98 -29.33
CA HIS A 179 -4.11 -51.56 -29.56
C HIS A 179 -5.48 -51.15 -28.99
N LEU A 180 -5.59 -49.90 -28.53
CA LEU A 180 -6.88 -49.29 -28.18
C LEU A 180 -7.75 -49.20 -29.44
N SER A 181 -9.01 -49.66 -29.38
CA SER A 181 -9.91 -49.67 -30.53
C SER A 181 -10.28 -48.23 -30.94
N GLN A 182 -10.55 -48.01 -32.23
CA GLN A 182 -11.07 -46.70 -32.68
C GLN A 182 -12.37 -46.32 -31.96
N CYS A 183 -13.20 -47.29 -31.53
CA CYS A 183 -14.42 -47.03 -30.75
C CYS A 183 -14.14 -46.56 -29.31
N GLY A 184 -13.05 -46.99 -28.67
CA GLY A 184 -12.65 -46.55 -27.33
C GLY A 184 -11.87 -45.23 -27.30
N ALA A 185 -11.13 -44.91 -28.37
CA ALA A 185 -10.21 -43.77 -28.37
C ALA A 185 -10.68 -42.53 -29.15
N THR A 186 -11.55 -42.64 -30.17
CA THR A 186 -11.69 -41.53 -31.15
C THR A 186 -12.86 -40.57 -30.96
N LYS A 187 -13.89 -40.91 -30.18
CA LYS A 187 -15.02 -39.97 -29.96
C LYS A 187 -14.80 -38.91 -28.88
N PRO A 188 -14.21 -39.19 -27.70
CA PRO A 188 -13.97 -38.14 -26.71
C PRO A 188 -12.71 -37.32 -26.99
N PHE A 189 -11.68 -37.87 -27.64
CA PHE A 189 -10.37 -37.23 -27.77
C PHE A 189 -10.28 -36.21 -28.92
N HIS A 190 -10.92 -36.48 -30.06
CA HIS A 190 -11.04 -35.47 -31.12
C HIS A 190 -11.91 -34.30 -30.63
N HIS A 191 -12.95 -34.56 -29.84
CA HIS A 191 -13.77 -33.49 -29.28
C HIS A 191 -13.06 -32.73 -28.15
N LEU A 192 -12.22 -33.33 -27.31
CA LEU A 192 -11.49 -32.59 -26.27
C LEU A 192 -10.38 -31.70 -26.86
N VAL A 193 -9.63 -32.17 -27.86
CA VAL A 193 -8.60 -31.35 -28.54
C VAL A 193 -9.25 -30.27 -29.43
N VAL A 194 -10.41 -30.55 -30.04
CA VAL A 194 -11.19 -29.59 -30.84
C VAL A 194 -12.09 -28.68 -29.99
N LEU A 195 -12.37 -29.00 -28.72
CA LEU A 195 -12.98 -28.10 -27.72
C LEU A 195 -11.94 -27.24 -26.98
N LEU A 196 -10.66 -27.61 -27.04
CA LEU A 196 -9.55 -26.80 -26.51
C LEU A 196 -8.96 -25.83 -27.56
N LEU A 197 -9.11 -26.11 -28.86
CA LEU A 197 -8.71 -25.21 -29.94
C LEU A 197 -9.47 -23.85 -29.98
N PRO A 198 -10.74 -23.73 -29.55
CA PRO A 198 -11.42 -22.44 -29.37
C PRO A 198 -11.08 -21.77 -28.02
N LEU A 199 -10.62 -22.54 -27.01
CA LEU A 199 -10.06 -21.97 -25.77
C LEU A 199 -8.64 -21.39 -25.97
N LEU A 200 -7.94 -21.79 -27.03
CA LEU A 200 -6.71 -21.14 -27.50
C LEU A 200 -6.98 -19.81 -28.23
N GLY A 201 -8.24 -19.47 -28.52
CA GLY A 201 -8.62 -18.32 -29.33
C GLY A 201 -9.18 -17.10 -28.58
N VAL A 202 -9.59 -17.24 -27.31
CA VAL A 202 -9.98 -16.12 -26.44
C VAL A 202 -9.64 -16.47 -24.98
N VAL A 203 -8.36 -16.71 -24.70
CA VAL A 203 -7.82 -16.12 -23.49
C VAL A 203 -7.36 -14.77 -23.97
N ALA A 204 -8.19 -13.73 -23.78
CA ALA A 204 -7.61 -12.41 -23.61
C ALA A 204 -6.58 -12.64 -22.50
N SER A 205 -5.29 -12.64 -22.84
CA SER A 205 -4.25 -12.48 -21.85
C SER A 205 -4.74 -11.30 -21.03
N ALA A 206 -5.16 -11.55 -19.78
CA ALA A 206 -5.44 -10.46 -18.87
C ALA A 206 -4.14 -9.68 -18.89
N ALA A 207 -4.15 -8.52 -19.55
CA ALA A 207 -2.93 -7.85 -19.91
C ALA A 207 -2.11 -7.75 -18.62
N THR A 208 -0.93 -8.37 -18.65
CA THR A 208 -0.09 -8.45 -17.45
C THR A 208 0.25 -7.04 -16.97
N CYS A 209 0.19 -6.05 -17.85
CA CYS A 209 0.38 -4.64 -17.55
C CYS A 209 -0.81 -3.78 -17.98
N ARG A 210 -0.98 -2.64 -17.31
CA ARG A 210 -1.84 -1.55 -17.78
C ARG A 210 -1.26 -0.97 -19.07
N CYS A 211 -2.14 -0.61 -19.99
CA CYS A 211 -1.76 0.02 -21.23
C CYS A 211 -1.02 1.34 -20.95
N PHE A 212 0.04 1.60 -21.72
CA PHE A 212 0.92 2.72 -21.52
C PHE A 212 1.06 3.57 -22.80
N PRO A 213 1.40 4.87 -22.67
CA PRO A 213 1.65 5.72 -23.83
C PRO A 213 2.61 5.10 -24.84
N ASP A 214 2.34 5.35 -26.13
CA ASP A 214 3.09 4.86 -27.28
C ASP A 214 2.95 3.35 -27.56
N GLU A 215 2.15 2.62 -26.79
CA GLU A 215 1.76 1.24 -27.09
C GLU A 215 0.57 1.16 -28.06
N ALA A 216 0.42 0.03 -28.76
CA ALA A 216 -0.66 -0.18 -29.71
C ALA A 216 -2.07 -0.19 -29.08
N CYS A 217 -2.17 -0.47 -27.77
CA CYS A 217 -3.42 -0.40 -27.02
C CYS A 217 -3.80 1.03 -26.60
N TRP A 218 -2.87 2.00 -26.70
CA TRP A 218 -3.09 3.34 -26.21
C TRP A 218 -4.10 4.09 -27.09
N PRO A 219 -5.09 4.79 -26.51
CA PRO A 219 -6.12 5.43 -27.32
C PRO A 219 -5.53 6.45 -28.29
N SER A 220 -6.08 6.47 -29.49
CA SER A 220 -5.76 7.43 -30.55
C SER A 220 -6.20 8.84 -30.16
N PRO A 221 -5.66 9.89 -30.82
CA PRO A 221 -6.09 11.26 -30.58
C PRO A 221 -7.60 11.50 -30.78
N LEU A 222 -8.23 10.73 -31.68
CA LEU A 222 -9.68 10.81 -31.91
C LEU A 222 -10.45 10.25 -30.70
N GLU A 223 -10.06 9.08 -30.19
CA GLU A 223 -10.69 8.47 -29.01
C GLU A 223 -10.55 9.35 -27.76
N TRP A 224 -9.38 9.99 -27.55
CA TRP A 224 -9.21 10.99 -26.49
C TRP A 224 -10.13 12.20 -26.66
N SER A 225 -10.30 12.68 -27.89
CA SER A 225 -11.20 13.80 -28.20
C SER A 225 -12.67 13.43 -27.97
N GLU A 226 -13.07 12.22 -28.36
CA GLU A 226 -14.42 11.70 -28.13
C GLU A 226 -14.69 11.54 -26.63
N PHE A 227 -13.74 10.95 -25.89
CA PHE A 227 -13.82 10.84 -24.43
C PHE A 227 -13.94 12.22 -23.77
N ASN A 228 -13.13 13.19 -24.18
CA ASN A 228 -13.21 14.57 -23.67
C ASN A 228 -14.61 15.17 -23.89
N ALA A 229 -15.23 14.95 -25.05
CA ALA A 229 -16.59 15.38 -25.31
C ALA A 229 -17.59 14.71 -24.36
N THR A 230 -17.41 13.43 -24.01
CA THR A 230 -18.28 12.75 -23.05
C THR A 230 -18.21 13.34 -21.64
N VAL A 231 -17.04 13.80 -21.19
CA VAL A 231 -16.86 14.45 -19.87
C VAL A 231 -17.04 15.98 -19.94
N GLY A 232 -17.67 16.49 -21.00
CA GLY A 232 -18.04 17.90 -21.11
C GLY A 232 -16.86 18.85 -21.34
N GLY A 233 -15.76 18.38 -21.91
CA GLY A 233 -14.56 19.19 -22.12
C GLY A 233 -13.61 19.24 -20.91
N ASN A 234 -13.88 18.45 -19.86
CA ASN A 234 -13.13 18.46 -18.61
C ASN A 234 -11.88 17.56 -18.60
N LEU A 235 -11.46 16.99 -19.74
CA LEU A 235 -10.20 16.26 -19.85
C LEU A 235 -9.02 17.24 -20.00
N ILE A 236 -8.07 17.15 -19.09
CA ILE A 236 -6.88 17.99 -19.04
C ILE A 236 -5.66 17.14 -19.40
N ALA A 237 -5.00 17.48 -20.51
CA ALA A 237 -3.68 16.95 -20.81
C ALA A 237 -2.64 17.54 -19.85
N THR A 238 -1.79 16.69 -19.28
CA THR A 238 -0.82 17.15 -18.28
C THR A 238 0.22 18.08 -18.89
N VAL A 239 0.34 19.27 -18.29
CA VAL A 239 1.45 20.20 -18.46
C VAL A 239 2.23 20.21 -17.15
N PRO A 240 3.45 19.64 -17.08
CA PRO A 240 4.27 19.70 -15.88
C PRO A 240 4.53 21.16 -15.48
N ILE A 241 4.34 21.50 -14.20
CA ILE A 241 4.46 22.90 -13.74
C ILE A 241 5.88 23.46 -13.94
N GLY A 242 6.90 22.59 -13.93
CA GLY A 242 8.28 22.97 -14.22
C GLY A 242 8.58 23.31 -15.68
N SER A 243 7.66 23.05 -16.62
CA SER A 243 7.91 23.20 -18.08
C SER A 243 8.39 24.59 -18.49
N VAL A 244 7.93 25.64 -17.80
CA VAL A 244 8.38 27.04 -18.01
C VAL A 244 9.88 27.25 -17.75
N CYS A 245 10.54 26.34 -17.03
CA CYS A 245 11.97 26.38 -16.74
C CYS A 245 12.84 25.73 -17.83
N HIS A 246 12.25 25.07 -18.83
CA HIS A 246 12.99 24.29 -19.81
C HIS A 246 12.89 24.89 -21.22
N THR A 247 14.01 25.04 -21.93
CA THR A 247 14.04 25.44 -23.34
C THR A 247 13.75 24.28 -24.29
N ASN A 248 14.00 23.04 -23.85
CA ASN A 248 13.74 21.82 -24.60
C ASN A 248 12.45 21.12 -24.10
N ASN A 249 11.29 21.67 -24.48
CA ASN A 249 9.98 21.09 -24.16
C ASN A 249 8.90 21.54 -25.16
N THR A 250 7.77 20.85 -25.21
CA THR A 250 6.63 21.17 -26.08
C THR A 250 5.38 21.64 -25.32
N TYR A 251 5.43 21.71 -23.99
CA TYR A 251 4.28 21.99 -23.13
C TYR A 251 4.08 23.49 -22.88
N ALA A 252 5.18 24.23 -22.71
CA ALA A 252 5.16 25.67 -22.45
C ALA A 252 6.40 26.35 -23.05
N ALA A 253 6.25 27.62 -23.43
CA ALA A 253 7.40 28.44 -23.78
C ALA A 253 8.28 28.67 -22.55
N TYR A 254 9.60 28.65 -22.73
CA TYR A 254 10.54 29.03 -21.68
C TYR A 254 10.27 30.46 -21.20
N ASP A 255 10.11 30.62 -19.89
CA ASP A 255 9.89 31.91 -19.25
C ASP A 255 10.75 31.98 -17.98
N ALA A 256 11.83 32.76 -18.06
CA ALA A 256 12.77 32.92 -16.96
C ALA A 256 12.12 33.53 -15.70
N LYS A 257 11.13 34.42 -15.86
CA LYS A 257 10.45 35.04 -14.73
C LYS A 257 9.51 34.05 -14.07
N ALA A 258 8.67 33.36 -14.85
CA ALA A 258 7.78 32.34 -14.33
C ALA A 258 8.56 31.19 -13.66
N CYS A 259 9.71 30.82 -14.23
CA CYS A 259 10.60 29.84 -13.63
C CYS A 259 11.17 30.30 -12.27
N THR A 260 11.65 31.55 -12.20
CA THR A 260 12.14 32.13 -10.93
C THR A 260 11.04 32.18 -9.88
N ASP A 261 9.84 32.63 -10.26
CA ASP A 261 8.68 32.70 -9.38
C ASP A 261 8.26 31.30 -8.88
N LEU A 262 8.34 30.28 -9.75
CA LEU A 262 8.06 28.89 -9.39
C LEU A 262 9.08 28.36 -8.36
N ILE A 263 10.37 28.58 -8.60
CA ILE A 263 11.44 28.16 -7.68
C ILE A 263 11.28 28.81 -6.31
N SER A 264 11.04 30.13 -6.28
CA SER A 264 10.89 30.87 -5.02
C SER A 264 9.66 30.46 -4.20
N ASN A 265 8.65 29.89 -4.84
CA ASN A 265 7.40 29.47 -4.18
C ASN A 265 7.17 27.96 -4.28
N TRP A 266 8.20 27.17 -4.58
CA TRP A 266 8.05 25.72 -4.77
C TRP A 266 7.49 25.04 -3.51
N GLY A 267 7.91 25.49 -2.34
CA GLY A 267 7.40 24.97 -1.07
C GLY A 267 5.97 25.36 -0.72
N ASP A 268 5.29 26.20 -1.50
CA ASP A 268 3.91 26.59 -1.26
C ASP A 268 2.95 25.51 -1.79
N PRO A 269 2.15 24.86 -0.93
CA PRO A 269 1.18 23.84 -1.36
C PRO A 269 0.25 24.31 -2.49
N ALA A 270 -0.09 25.60 -2.57
CA ALA A 270 -0.96 26.15 -3.61
C ALA A 270 -0.41 25.99 -5.03
N ARG A 271 0.92 25.95 -5.19
CA ARG A 271 1.55 25.67 -6.48
C ARG A 271 1.27 24.26 -7.00
N HIS A 272 0.95 23.34 -6.09
CA HIS A 272 0.79 21.93 -6.40
C HIS A 272 -0.67 21.48 -6.40
N TYR A 273 -1.50 21.90 -5.43
CA TYR A 273 -2.89 21.43 -5.37
C TYR A 273 -3.80 22.05 -6.44
N GLU A 274 -3.45 23.24 -6.96
CA GLU A 274 -4.11 23.85 -8.13
C GLU A 274 -3.71 23.17 -9.45
N SER A 275 -2.64 22.37 -9.44
CA SER A 275 -2.23 21.57 -10.59
C SER A 275 -2.99 20.23 -10.61
N SER A 276 -3.44 19.84 -11.80
CA SER A 276 -4.08 18.55 -12.03
C SER A 276 -3.13 17.35 -11.95
N SER A 277 -1.82 17.57 -11.84
CA SER A 277 -0.80 16.52 -11.95
C SER A 277 0.36 16.62 -10.95
N SER A 278 0.64 17.79 -10.36
CA SER A 278 1.85 17.98 -9.55
C SER A 278 1.75 17.34 -8.14
N PRO A 279 2.54 16.33 -7.79
CA PRO A 279 2.68 15.88 -6.41
C PRO A 279 3.56 16.86 -5.63
N MET A 280 3.30 17.00 -4.32
CA MET A 280 4.15 17.80 -3.44
C MET A 280 5.37 17.00 -2.95
N ALA A 281 5.25 15.68 -2.82
CA ALA A 281 6.36 14.81 -2.49
C ALA A 281 7.33 14.71 -3.69
N ALA A 282 8.43 15.46 -3.62
CA ALA A 282 9.34 15.67 -4.75
C ALA A 282 9.95 14.38 -5.33
N TRP A 283 10.13 13.34 -4.49
CA TRP A 283 10.59 12.01 -4.93
C TRP A 283 9.77 11.48 -6.11
N PHE A 284 8.45 11.65 -6.06
CA PHE A 284 7.52 11.12 -7.05
C PHE A 284 7.38 11.99 -8.30
N THR A 285 8.19 13.05 -8.44
CA THR A 285 8.37 13.79 -9.70
C THR A 285 9.50 13.23 -10.54
N ASN A 286 10.42 12.46 -9.93
CA ASN A 286 11.57 11.82 -10.56
C ASN A 286 12.44 12.77 -11.44
N PHE A 287 12.54 14.04 -11.06
CA PHE A 287 13.24 15.08 -11.83
C PHE A 287 12.84 15.22 -13.31
N SER A 288 11.71 14.62 -13.70
CA SER A 288 11.28 14.50 -15.10
C SER A 288 11.08 15.86 -15.76
N CYS A 289 10.65 16.86 -15.00
CA CYS A 289 10.55 18.25 -15.41
C CYS A 289 10.81 19.17 -14.19
N SER A 290 12.02 19.06 -13.63
CA SER A 290 12.41 19.78 -12.41
C SER A 290 12.81 21.23 -12.71
N PRO A 291 12.26 22.22 -11.99
CA PRO A 291 12.67 23.63 -12.16
C PRO A 291 14.08 23.92 -11.62
N PHE A 292 14.67 22.99 -10.85
CA PHE A 292 15.98 23.15 -10.23
C PHE A 292 17.13 22.63 -11.12
N GLY A 293 16.80 22.03 -12.27
CA GLY A 293 17.78 21.54 -13.24
C GLY A 293 18.26 22.62 -14.22
N PRO A 294 19.24 22.29 -15.08
CA PRO A 294 19.65 23.16 -16.17
C PRO A 294 18.49 23.45 -17.12
N SER A 295 18.36 24.68 -17.60
CA SER A 295 17.25 25.07 -18.49
C SER A 295 17.26 24.34 -19.83
N ASN A 296 18.39 23.80 -20.28
CA ASN A 296 18.48 23.00 -21.50
C ASN A 296 18.16 21.50 -21.30
N SER A 297 17.84 21.07 -20.08
CA SER A 297 17.39 19.70 -19.82
C SER A 297 16.01 19.45 -20.44
N THR A 298 15.78 18.22 -20.89
CA THR A 298 14.49 17.81 -21.45
C THR A 298 13.45 17.74 -20.34
N CYS A 299 12.33 18.46 -20.52
CA CYS A 299 11.15 18.27 -19.67
C CYS A 299 10.29 17.15 -20.22
N ALA A 300 9.97 16.16 -19.38
CA ALA A 300 9.08 15.05 -19.67
C ALA A 300 7.98 14.95 -18.60
N ILE A 301 6.86 14.33 -18.94
CA ILE A 301 5.79 14.02 -17.98
C ILE A 301 6.26 13.01 -16.92
N GLY A 302 7.05 12.02 -17.32
CA GLY A 302 7.63 11.01 -16.42
C GLY A 302 6.57 10.32 -15.53
N PRO A 303 6.72 10.35 -14.19
CA PRO A 303 5.82 9.69 -13.24
C PRO A 303 4.50 10.42 -12.98
N LEU A 304 4.30 11.58 -13.60
CA LEU A 304 3.04 12.31 -13.52
C LEU A 304 1.97 11.61 -14.35
N VAL A 305 0.70 11.82 -13.97
CA VAL A 305 -0.44 11.33 -14.76
C VAL A 305 -0.42 11.94 -16.15
N ARG A 306 -0.88 11.21 -17.17
CA ARG A 306 -0.91 11.69 -18.56
C ARG A 306 -2.08 12.64 -18.81
N TYR A 307 -3.23 12.28 -18.27
CA TYR A 307 -4.43 13.08 -18.30
C TYR A 307 -5.06 13.14 -16.91
N ALA A 308 -5.84 14.19 -16.68
CA ALA A 308 -6.70 14.30 -15.52
C ALA A 308 -8.09 14.73 -15.97
N VAL A 309 -9.13 14.11 -15.43
CA VAL A 309 -10.51 14.57 -15.60
C VAL A 309 -10.83 15.45 -14.40
N ASN A 310 -11.11 16.73 -14.66
CA ASN A 310 -11.62 17.64 -13.65
C ASN A 310 -13.07 17.28 -13.34
N VAL A 311 -13.30 16.62 -12.20
CA VAL A 311 -14.62 16.07 -11.87
C VAL A 311 -15.55 17.20 -11.44
N THR A 312 -16.68 17.31 -12.14
CA THR A 312 -17.76 18.25 -11.80
C THR A 312 -19.06 17.54 -11.42
N SER A 313 -19.17 16.25 -11.76
CA SER A 313 -20.34 15.41 -11.48
C SER A 313 -19.97 13.95 -11.28
N THR A 314 -20.87 13.17 -10.67
CA THR A 314 -20.75 11.71 -10.59
C THR A 314 -20.63 11.06 -11.97
N ALA A 315 -21.28 11.62 -12.99
CA ALA A 315 -21.23 11.12 -14.36
C ALA A 315 -19.81 11.19 -14.98
N ASP A 316 -19.01 12.20 -14.63
CA ASP A 316 -17.63 12.32 -15.10
C ASP A 316 -16.78 11.16 -14.58
N VAL A 317 -16.97 10.79 -13.31
CA VAL A 317 -16.30 9.64 -12.67
C VAL A 317 -16.69 8.35 -13.35
N GLN A 318 -17.98 8.13 -13.59
CA GLN A 318 -18.49 6.91 -14.22
C GLN A 318 -17.98 6.75 -15.66
N LYS A 319 -18.00 7.84 -16.45
CA LYS A 319 -17.47 7.85 -17.82
C LYS A 319 -15.97 7.58 -17.84
N THR A 320 -15.22 8.18 -16.91
CA THR A 320 -13.77 7.94 -16.77
C THR A 320 -13.48 6.49 -16.42
N LEU A 321 -14.23 5.92 -15.48
CA LEU A 321 -14.13 4.51 -15.11
C LEU A 321 -14.44 3.56 -16.27
N ASN A 322 -15.41 3.89 -17.12
CA ASN A 322 -15.71 3.08 -18.30
C ASN A 322 -14.57 3.17 -19.33
N PHE A 323 -14.08 4.38 -19.61
CA PHE A 323 -13.00 4.61 -20.56
C PHE A 323 -11.69 3.91 -20.15
N ILE A 324 -11.26 4.03 -18.90
CA ILE A 324 -10.04 3.37 -18.44
C ILE A 324 -10.15 1.85 -18.44
N ARG A 325 -11.35 1.29 -18.24
CA ARG A 325 -11.54 -0.17 -18.30
C ARG A 325 -11.52 -0.66 -19.75
N GLU A 326 -12.19 0.04 -20.65
CA GLU A 326 -12.21 -0.25 -22.08
C GLU A 326 -10.80 -0.29 -22.68
N HIS A 327 -9.94 0.66 -22.29
CA HIS A 327 -8.58 0.77 -22.80
C HIS A 327 -7.50 0.20 -21.85
N ASN A 328 -7.89 -0.45 -20.75
CA ASN A 328 -6.98 -1.00 -19.74
C ASN A 328 -5.93 0.01 -19.22
N ILE A 329 -6.32 1.25 -18.98
CA ILE A 329 -5.42 2.32 -18.54
C ILE A 329 -5.35 2.35 -17.00
N ARG A 330 -4.16 2.64 -16.45
CA ARG A 330 -3.98 2.85 -15.01
C ARG A 330 -4.84 4.03 -14.54
N LEU A 331 -5.64 3.82 -13.50
CA LEU A 331 -6.39 4.88 -12.84
C LEU A 331 -5.59 5.45 -11.65
N VAL A 332 -5.65 6.77 -11.47
CA VAL A 332 -5.19 7.48 -10.28
C VAL A 332 -6.34 8.29 -9.69
N ILE A 333 -6.46 8.35 -8.37
CA ILE A 333 -7.38 9.28 -7.70
C ILE A 333 -6.54 10.41 -7.13
N ARG A 334 -6.87 11.64 -7.51
CA ARG A 334 -6.13 12.83 -7.07
C ARG A 334 -7.06 13.82 -6.38
N ASN A 335 -6.64 14.26 -5.20
CA ASN A 335 -7.23 15.41 -4.52
C ASN A 335 -6.25 16.59 -4.56
N THR A 336 -5.40 16.73 -3.53
CA THR A 336 -4.49 17.87 -3.39
C THR A 336 -3.06 17.61 -3.86
N GLY A 337 -2.64 16.34 -3.99
CA GLY A 337 -1.24 15.99 -4.26
C GLY A 337 -0.32 15.96 -3.03
N HIS A 338 -0.89 16.01 -1.81
CA HIS A 338 -0.16 15.94 -0.53
C HIS A 338 0.50 14.57 -0.24
N ASP A 339 0.11 13.52 -0.94
CA ASP A 339 0.51 12.15 -0.57
C ASP A 339 2.03 11.94 -0.62
N TYR A 340 2.62 11.58 0.53
CA TYR A 340 4.06 11.37 0.70
C TYR A 340 4.59 10.08 0.09
N MET A 341 3.73 9.19 -0.41
CA MET A 341 4.10 7.86 -0.93
C MET A 341 3.76 7.72 -2.42
N GLY A 342 3.38 8.81 -3.09
CA GLY A 342 3.09 8.82 -4.52
C GLY A 342 1.77 8.17 -4.92
N LYS A 343 0.84 7.93 -3.98
CA LYS A 343 -0.46 7.27 -4.25
C LYS A 343 -1.40 8.11 -5.10
N SER A 344 -1.14 9.41 -5.23
CA SER A 344 -1.94 10.37 -6.02
C SER A 344 -1.30 10.78 -7.35
N THR A 345 -0.31 10.01 -7.82
CA THR A 345 0.30 10.14 -9.14
C THR A 345 0.61 8.76 -9.74
N GLY A 346 0.94 8.72 -11.02
CA GLY A 346 1.32 7.47 -11.69
C GLY A 346 1.59 7.67 -13.16
N ALA A 347 2.71 7.10 -13.64
CA ALA A 347 3.07 7.16 -15.05
C ALA A 347 1.99 6.49 -15.91
N GLY A 348 1.72 7.07 -17.09
CA GLY A 348 0.75 6.53 -18.04
C GLY A 348 -0.71 6.58 -17.58
N ALA A 349 -1.00 7.14 -16.39
CA ALA A 349 -2.33 7.07 -15.80
C ALA A 349 -3.28 8.16 -16.28
N VAL A 350 -4.58 7.92 -16.11
CA VAL A 350 -5.63 8.94 -16.09
C VAL A 350 -6.02 9.21 -14.64
N ALA A 351 -5.98 10.47 -14.22
CA ALA A 351 -6.45 10.88 -12.89
C ALA A 351 -7.94 11.24 -12.90
N ILE A 352 -8.67 10.79 -11.88
CA ILE A 352 -9.93 11.39 -11.44
C ILE A 352 -9.56 12.48 -10.43
N TRP A 353 -9.67 13.74 -10.82
CA TRP A 353 -9.28 14.89 -10.00
C TRP A 353 -10.49 15.46 -9.27
N VAL A 354 -10.61 15.13 -7.98
CA VAL A 354 -11.78 15.48 -7.14
C VAL A 354 -11.64 16.82 -6.42
N HIS A 355 -10.55 17.55 -6.66
CA HIS A 355 -10.22 18.80 -5.96
C HIS A 355 -11.34 19.85 -6.02
N HIS A 356 -12.06 19.95 -7.13
CA HIS A 356 -13.11 20.95 -7.33
C HIS A 356 -14.48 20.55 -6.76
N LEU A 357 -14.61 19.38 -6.13
CA LEU A 357 -15.80 19.01 -5.36
C LEU A 357 -15.79 19.75 -4.01
N LYS A 358 -16.12 21.04 -4.06
CA LYS A 358 -16.01 22.00 -2.93
C LYS A 358 -17.32 22.30 -2.20
N LYS A 359 -18.42 21.59 -2.51
CA LYS A 359 -19.71 21.84 -1.87
C LYS A 359 -19.62 21.58 -0.36
N ILE A 360 -20.12 22.51 0.47
CA ILE A 360 -20.19 22.38 1.93
C ILE A 360 -21.63 22.69 2.38
N GLU A 361 -22.19 21.83 3.22
CA GLU A 361 -23.55 21.96 3.75
C GLU A 361 -23.57 21.62 5.25
N HIS A 362 -24.09 22.54 6.06
CA HIS A 362 -24.40 22.25 7.46
C HIS A 362 -25.70 21.45 7.51
N VAL A 363 -25.68 20.31 8.18
CA VAL A 363 -26.82 19.40 8.26
C VAL A 363 -27.09 19.03 9.71
N GLN A 364 -28.36 18.78 10.01
CA GLN A 364 -28.72 18.07 11.23
C GLN A 364 -28.79 16.57 10.90
N TYR A 365 -27.90 15.78 11.49
CA TYR A 365 -27.80 14.35 11.21
C TYR A 365 -28.57 13.53 12.25
N PHE A 366 -29.21 12.46 11.79
CA PHE A 366 -30.01 11.56 12.62
C PHE A 366 -29.71 10.11 12.29
N SER A 367 -29.28 9.35 13.28
CA SER A 367 -29.05 7.90 13.22
C SER A 367 -29.10 7.30 14.62
N ASP A 368 -29.12 5.98 14.71
CA ASP A 368 -29.07 5.27 16.00
C ASP A 368 -27.79 5.53 16.81
N ARG A 369 -26.70 5.93 16.14
CA ARG A 369 -25.37 6.13 16.75
C ARG A 369 -25.00 7.60 16.98
N TYR A 370 -25.64 8.53 16.27
CA TYR A 370 -25.37 9.95 16.37
C TYR A 370 -26.60 10.76 15.97
N THR A 371 -26.95 11.73 16.82
CA THR A 371 -27.95 12.76 16.54
C THR A 371 -27.36 14.11 16.92
N GLY A 372 -27.19 15.01 15.96
CA GLY A 372 -26.49 16.26 16.18
C GLY A 372 -26.17 17.03 14.90
N PRO A 373 -25.64 18.25 15.03
CA PRO A 373 -25.14 19.00 13.88
C PRO A 373 -23.94 18.27 13.24
N ALA A 374 -23.84 18.33 11.93
CA ALA A 374 -22.75 17.74 11.15
C ALA A 374 -22.44 18.62 9.94
N LEU A 375 -21.28 18.38 9.33
CA LEU A 375 -20.87 19.03 8.09
C LEU A 375 -20.80 18.00 6.98
N ARG A 376 -21.64 18.16 5.95
CA ARG A 376 -21.55 17.42 4.69
C ARG A 376 -20.65 18.21 3.74
N MET A 377 -19.69 17.56 3.13
CA MET A 377 -18.68 18.23 2.34
C MET A 377 -18.16 17.36 1.20
N GLY A 378 -17.91 17.97 0.05
CA GLY A 378 -17.35 17.31 -1.12
C GLY A 378 -15.90 16.87 -0.90
N ALA A 379 -15.45 15.90 -1.69
CA ALA A 379 -14.13 15.27 -1.53
C ALA A 379 -12.95 16.25 -1.66
N GLY A 380 -13.14 17.35 -2.39
CA GLY A 380 -12.13 18.36 -2.65
C GLY A 380 -11.93 19.37 -1.52
N VAL A 381 -12.82 19.42 -0.52
CA VAL A 381 -12.77 20.38 0.58
C VAL A 381 -11.50 20.17 1.42
N GLN A 382 -10.70 21.22 1.55
CA GLN A 382 -9.47 21.28 2.32
C GLN A 382 -9.73 21.72 3.77
N GLY A 383 -8.77 21.47 4.66
CA GLY A 383 -8.87 21.79 6.08
C GLY A 383 -9.24 23.25 6.36
N PHE A 384 -8.61 24.22 5.67
CA PHE A 384 -8.91 25.64 5.86
C PHE A 384 -10.34 26.02 5.45
N GLU A 385 -10.90 25.38 4.42
CA GLU A 385 -12.28 25.62 3.98
C GLU A 385 -13.27 25.02 4.98
N ALA A 386 -13.00 23.81 5.45
CA ALA A 386 -13.85 23.09 6.39
C ALA A 386 -13.91 23.79 7.76
N THR A 387 -12.75 24.20 8.31
CA THR A 387 -12.69 24.89 9.61
C THR A 387 -13.33 26.26 9.56
N ALA A 388 -13.15 27.02 8.46
CA ALA A 388 -13.84 28.30 8.26
C ALA A 388 -15.36 28.12 8.16
N ALA A 389 -15.85 27.09 7.46
CA ALA A 389 -17.26 26.79 7.36
C ALA A 389 -17.86 26.43 8.73
N ALA A 390 -17.20 25.55 9.50
CA ALA A 390 -17.62 25.23 10.87
C ALA A 390 -17.67 26.49 11.76
N GLN A 391 -16.62 27.31 11.72
CA GLN A 391 -16.54 28.54 12.51
C GLN A 391 -17.68 29.50 12.20
N ALA A 392 -18.14 29.58 10.95
CA ALA A 392 -19.26 30.44 10.56
C ALA A 392 -20.59 30.08 11.28
N GLN A 393 -20.70 28.88 11.86
CA GLN A 393 -21.83 28.45 12.69
C GLN A 393 -21.48 28.37 14.19
N GLY A 394 -20.35 28.95 14.62
CA GLY A 394 -19.86 28.84 16.00
C GLY A 394 -19.51 27.39 16.36
N GLN A 395 -19.00 26.64 15.38
CA GLN A 395 -18.65 25.24 15.51
C GLN A 395 -17.17 25.00 15.16
N LEU A 396 -16.63 23.89 15.64
CA LEU A 396 -15.32 23.36 15.29
C LEU A 396 -15.45 21.94 14.74
N LEU A 397 -14.41 21.46 14.06
CA LEU A 397 -14.29 20.07 13.60
C LEU A 397 -12.84 19.60 13.66
N VAL A 398 -12.63 18.29 13.68
CA VAL A 398 -11.29 17.68 13.68
C VAL A 398 -10.67 17.80 12.29
N SER A 399 -9.53 18.49 12.19
CA SER A 399 -8.73 18.65 10.96
C SER A 399 -7.24 18.46 11.21
N GLY A 400 -6.47 18.33 10.14
CA GLY A 400 -5.01 18.22 10.21
C GLY A 400 -4.32 19.56 10.53
N ASN A 401 -3.03 19.48 10.85
CA ASN A 401 -2.21 20.67 11.13
C ASN A 401 -1.84 21.45 9.86
N CYS A 402 -1.71 20.77 8.71
CA CYS A 402 -1.58 21.40 7.40
C CYS A 402 -2.96 21.87 6.90
N PRO A 403 -3.24 23.18 6.80
CA PRO A 403 -4.58 23.64 6.40
C PRO A 403 -4.97 23.24 4.97
N SER A 404 -3.99 23.05 4.09
CA SER A 404 -4.19 22.70 2.67
C SER A 404 -4.47 21.21 2.42
N VAL A 405 -4.49 20.36 3.44
CA VAL A 405 -4.80 18.93 3.29
C VAL A 405 -6.29 18.75 2.96
N GLY A 406 -6.58 17.89 1.98
CA GLY A 406 -7.95 17.52 1.60
C GLY A 406 -8.59 16.63 2.67
N LEU A 407 -9.60 17.13 3.38
CA LEU A 407 -10.12 16.51 4.60
C LEU A 407 -10.70 15.12 4.32
N ALA A 408 -11.61 15.02 3.34
CA ALA A 408 -12.27 13.77 2.94
C ALA A 408 -11.34 12.79 2.19
N GLY A 409 -10.13 13.23 1.82
CA GLY A 409 -9.17 12.45 1.06
C GLY A 409 -8.43 11.42 1.91
N GLY A 410 -7.16 11.18 1.54
CA GLY A 410 -6.28 10.26 2.28
C GLY A 410 -6.16 10.59 3.78
N TYR A 411 -6.34 11.84 4.18
CA TYR A 411 -6.30 12.28 5.58
C TYR A 411 -7.28 11.52 6.46
N THR A 412 -8.59 11.74 6.28
CA THR A 412 -9.61 11.02 7.07
C THR A 412 -9.63 9.54 6.71
N GLN A 413 -9.43 9.17 5.45
CA GLN A 413 -9.46 7.77 5.04
C GLN A 413 -8.33 6.91 5.64
N GLY A 414 -7.20 7.52 6.01
CA GLY A 414 -6.06 6.86 6.63
C GLY A 414 -5.98 7.01 8.15
N GLY A 415 -6.93 7.70 8.79
CA GLY A 415 -6.94 7.99 10.23
C GLY A 415 -7.09 9.47 10.50
N GLY A 416 -6.03 10.26 10.26
CA GLY A 416 -6.05 11.72 10.39
C GLY A 416 -5.86 12.21 11.83
N HIS A 417 -4.63 12.61 12.17
CA HIS A 417 -4.30 13.26 13.44
C HIS A 417 -4.36 14.80 13.33
N GLY A 418 -4.32 15.51 14.47
CA GLY A 418 -4.37 16.98 14.52
C GLY A 418 -4.59 17.52 15.93
N GLN A 419 -4.71 18.84 16.09
CA GLN A 419 -4.74 19.50 17.41
C GLN A 419 -5.95 19.17 18.30
N LEU A 420 -7.00 18.59 17.72
CA LEU A 420 -8.25 18.26 18.42
C LEU A 420 -8.42 16.78 18.73
N VAL A 421 -7.49 15.92 18.29
CA VAL A 421 -7.73 14.47 18.32
C VAL A 421 -7.67 13.86 19.71
N SER A 422 -6.92 14.46 20.65
CA SER A 422 -7.02 14.04 22.05
C SER A 422 -8.37 14.38 22.67
N GLN A 423 -9.09 15.36 22.14
CA GLN A 423 -10.39 15.78 22.66
C GLN A 423 -11.56 15.02 22.04
N PHE A 424 -11.48 14.68 20.75
CA PHE A 424 -12.62 14.11 20.01
C PHE A 424 -12.34 12.78 19.30
N GLY A 425 -11.09 12.30 19.28
CA GLY A 425 -10.65 11.15 18.48
C GLY A 425 -10.08 11.56 17.12
N LEU A 426 -9.58 10.60 16.35
CA LEU A 426 -9.02 10.84 15.01
C LEU A 426 -10.10 11.33 14.04
N ALA A 427 -9.69 11.87 12.89
CA ALA A 427 -10.62 12.32 11.85
C ALA A 427 -11.53 11.16 11.36
N ALA A 428 -10.99 9.95 11.21
CA ALA A 428 -11.73 8.74 10.89
C ALA A 428 -12.81 8.39 11.93
N ASP A 429 -12.61 8.75 13.21
CA ASP A 429 -13.58 8.53 14.29
C ASP A 429 -14.76 9.53 14.21
N GLN A 430 -14.61 10.61 13.42
CA GLN A 430 -15.63 11.66 13.24
C GLN A 430 -16.62 11.38 12.12
N VAL A 431 -16.36 10.39 11.28
CA VAL A 431 -17.17 10.15 10.08
C VAL A 431 -18.52 9.54 10.43
N LEU A 432 -19.56 10.06 9.78
CA LEU A 432 -20.93 9.58 9.87
C LEU A 432 -21.36 8.85 8.60
N GLU A 433 -20.96 9.38 7.42
CA GLU A 433 -21.25 8.80 6.11
C GLU A 433 -20.14 9.12 5.11
N TRP A 434 -19.97 8.21 4.14
CA TRP A 434 -19.23 8.42 2.91
C TRP A 434 -20.17 8.34 1.71
N GLU A 435 -20.00 9.24 0.76
CA GLU A 435 -20.57 9.14 -0.59
C GLU A 435 -19.47 8.74 -1.56
N VAL A 436 -19.64 7.61 -2.23
CA VAL A 436 -18.57 7.00 -3.04
C VAL A 436 -19.06 6.42 -4.35
N MET A 437 -18.18 6.35 -5.33
CA MET A 437 -18.35 5.53 -6.51
C MET A 437 -17.43 4.31 -6.44
N THR A 438 -17.99 3.09 -6.52
CA THR A 438 -17.20 1.86 -6.53
C THR A 438 -16.35 1.77 -7.80
N ALA A 439 -15.36 0.87 -7.81
CA ALA A 439 -14.62 0.55 -9.04
C ALA A 439 -15.55 0.02 -10.14
N GLY A 440 -16.70 -0.58 -9.76
CA GLY A 440 -17.78 -0.99 -10.65
C GLY A 440 -18.55 0.16 -11.33
N GLY A 441 -18.45 1.39 -10.80
CA GLY A 441 -19.21 2.55 -11.27
C GLY A 441 -20.56 2.72 -10.57
N GLU A 442 -20.78 2.08 -9.43
CA GLU A 442 -21.99 2.20 -8.63
C GLU A 442 -21.84 3.34 -7.62
N LEU A 443 -22.84 4.22 -7.53
CA LEU A 443 -22.90 5.28 -6.52
C LEU A 443 -23.50 4.70 -5.22
N LEU A 444 -22.73 4.72 -4.14
CA LEU A 444 -23.12 4.16 -2.85
C LEU A 444 -23.00 5.21 -1.74
N THR A 445 -23.86 5.08 -0.74
CA THR A 445 -23.68 5.66 0.59
C THR A 445 -23.15 4.58 1.52
N ALA A 446 -22.03 4.84 2.18
CA ALA A 446 -21.49 3.95 3.21
C ALA A 446 -21.60 4.62 4.58
N SER A 447 -22.32 3.97 5.49
CA SER A 447 -22.54 4.39 6.88
C SER A 447 -22.47 3.14 7.79
N PRO A 448 -22.47 3.28 9.12
CA PRO A 448 -22.51 2.13 10.01
C PRO A 448 -23.72 1.19 9.83
N SER A 449 -24.75 1.64 9.11
CA SER A 449 -26.00 0.90 8.88
C SER A 449 -26.24 0.50 7.42
N GLN A 450 -25.44 1.02 6.49
CA GLN A 450 -25.57 0.78 5.05
C GLN A 450 -24.17 0.63 4.44
N ASN A 451 -23.89 -0.47 3.75
CA ASN A 451 -22.53 -0.79 3.26
C ASN A 451 -21.47 -0.65 4.39
N ALA A 452 -21.80 -1.19 5.56
CA ALA A 452 -21.05 -0.97 6.80
C ALA A 452 -19.60 -1.47 6.76
N ASP A 453 -19.34 -2.50 5.95
CA ASP A 453 -17.99 -2.99 5.68
C ASP A 453 -17.17 -1.97 4.87
N LEU A 454 -17.75 -1.35 3.84
CA LEU A 454 -17.11 -0.27 3.10
C LEU A 454 -16.91 0.97 3.96
N PHE A 455 -17.89 1.33 4.79
CA PHE A 455 -17.75 2.42 5.76
C PHE A 455 -16.57 2.17 6.70
N TRP A 456 -16.47 0.95 7.22
CA TRP A 456 -15.39 0.55 8.12
C TRP A 456 -14.02 0.69 7.43
N ALA A 457 -13.87 0.15 6.21
CA ALA A 457 -12.62 0.22 5.45
C ALA A 457 -12.23 1.65 5.04
N LEU A 458 -13.19 2.48 4.60
CA LEU A 458 -12.93 3.89 4.27
C LEU A 458 -12.57 4.74 5.48
N SER A 459 -12.87 4.28 6.70
CA SER A 459 -12.63 5.02 7.94
C SER A 459 -11.36 4.51 8.64
N GLY A 460 -10.20 4.65 7.99
CA GLY A 460 -8.88 4.29 8.55
C GLY A 460 -8.08 3.29 7.73
N GLY A 461 -8.70 2.60 6.77
CA GLY A 461 -8.07 1.59 5.92
C GLY A 461 -7.28 2.12 4.73
N GLY A 462 -7.12 3.45 4.63
CA GLY A 462 -6.32 4.12 3.61
C GLY A 462 -7.11 4.49 2.35
N GLY A 463 -6.87 5.70 1.84
CA GLY A 463 -7.55 6.20 0.65
C GLY A 463 -7.04 5.60 -0.66
N GLY A 464 -7.91 5.61 -1.67
CA GLY A 464 -7.57 5.31 -3.06
C GLY A 464 -7.59 3.82 -3.44
N THR A 465 -8.12 2.93 -2.59
CA THR A 465 -8.12 1.48 -2.86
C THR A 465 -9.50 0.81 -2.84
N TYR A 466 -10.50 1.33 -2.11
CA TYR A 466 -11.82 0.67 -2.03
C TYR A 466 -12.85 1.26 -3.00
N ALA A 467 -12.88 2.59 -3.10
CA ALA A 467 -13.83 3.34 -3.92
C ALA A 467 -13.30 4.77 -4.16
N ILE A 468 -13.89 5.49 -5.11
CA ILE A 468 -13.67 6.91 -5.34
C ILE A 468 -14.59 7.69 -4.39
N VAL A 469 -14.02 8.35 -3.38
CA VAL A 469 -14.81 9.23 -2.48
C VAL A 469 -15.19 10.52 -3.20
N LEU A 470 -16.48 10.88 -3.11
CA LEU A 470 -17.07 12.09 -3.68
C LEU A 470 -17.48 13.10 -2.61
N GLY A 471 -17.77 12.61 -1.40
CA GLY A 471 -18.09 13.44 -0.25
C GLY A 471 -18.10 12.66 1.06
N VAL A 472 -18.14 13.40 2.16
CA VAL A 472 -18.16 12.88 3.53
C VAL A 472 -19.13 13.69 4.39
N VAL A 473 -19.71 13.06 5.40
CA VAL A 473 -20.42 13.74 6.49
C VAL A 473 -19.64 13.50 7.77
N VAL A 474 -19.25 14.57 8.45
CA VAL A 474 -18.46 14.51 9.70
C VAL A 474 -19.17 15.22 10.85
N LYS A 475 -18.92 14.76 12.07
CA LYS A 475 -19.37 15.44 13.29
C LYS A 475 -18.75 16.84 13.37
N VAL A 476 -19.52 17.77 13.91
CA VAL A 476 -19.04 19.09 14.36
C VAL A 476 -19.41 19.31 15.81
N TYR A 477 -18.69 20.19 16.47
CA TYR A 477 -18.84 20.46 17.91
C TYR A 477 -19.01 21.96 18.13
N PRO A 478 -19.67 22.41 19.21
CA PRO A 478 -19.68 23.82 19.59
C PRO A 478 -18.25 24.34 19.73
N GLU A 479 -18.04 25.59 19.33
CA GLU A 479 -16.75 26.23 19.56
C GLU A 479 -16.39 26.31 21.04
N MET A 480 -15.09 26.37 21.32
CA MET A 480 -14.56 26.44 22.66
C MET A 480 -13.34 27.35 22.73
N LYS A 481 -13.19 28.03 23.88
CA LYS A 481 -11.94 28.71 24.20
C LYS A 481 -10.77 27.73 24.13
N THR A 482 -9.60 28.22 23.73
CA THR A 482 -8.42 27.36 23.58
C THR A 482 -7.18 28.09 24.07
N ALA A 483 -6.39 27.44 24.92
CA ALA A 483 -5.07 27.94 25.29
C ALA A 483 -4.01 27.27 24.41
N THR A 484 -3.06 28.07 23.93
CA THR A 484 -1.96 27.58 23.09
C THR A 484 -0.64 28.14 23.57
N ALA A 485 0.42 27.34 23.49
CA ALA A 485 1.78 27.77 23.80
C ALA A 485 2.77 27.38 22.70
N THR A 486 3.85 28.17 22.59
CA THR A 486 5.05 27.82 21.84
C THR A 486 6.23 27.76 22.80
N LEU A 487 7.22 26.92 22.51
CA LEU A 487 8.46 26.85 23.28
C LEU A 487 9.61 26.45 22.36
N SER A 488 10.72 27.18 22.39
CA SER A 488 11.94 26.80 21.68
C SER A 488 13.17 27.01 22.54
N PHE A 489 14.11 26.07 22.49
CA PHE A 489 15.42 26.20 23.13
C PHE A 489 16.49 25.50 22.29
N THR A 490 17.72 25.99 22.43
CA THR A 490 18.84 25.53 21.59
C THR A 490 20.01 25.11 22.46
N ASP A 491 20.68 24.05 22.03
CA ASP A 491 22.04 23.74 22.47
C ASP A 491 22.94 23.77 21.25
N SER A 492 24.09 24.45 21.35
CA SER A 492 24.98 24.76 20.22
C SER A 492 25.44 23.53 19.42
N ARG A 493 25.27 22.31 19.95
CA ARG A 493 25.54 21.04 19.28
C ARG A 493 24.52 19.92 19.57
N ALA A 494 23.45 20.20 20.31
CA ALA A 494 22.54 19.16 20.83
C ALA A 494 23.26 17.97 21.52
N THR A 495 24.41 18.23 22.17
CA THR A 495 25.24 17.18 22.80
C THR A 495 25.21 17.22 24.32
N SER A 496 24.69 18.30 24.93
CA SER A 496 24.68 18.40 26.38
C SER A 496 23.68 17.43 27.00
N GLU A 497 24.08 16.79 28.11
CA GLU A 497 23.19 15.92 28.90
C GLU A 497 21.91 16.66 29.32
N GLY A 498 22.04 17.93 29.72
CA GLY A 498 20.90 18.77 30.09
C GLY A 498 19.89 18.96 28.96
N TYR A 499 20.32 19.12 27.71
CA TYR A 499 19.42 19.26 26.56
C TYR A 499 18.50 18.04 26.40
N TRP A 500 19.08 16.85 26.41
CA TRP A 500 18.32 15.61 26.26
C TRP A 500 17.50 15.26 27.48
N GLU A 501 17.95 15.59 28.70
CA GLU A 501 17.15 15.43 29.92
C GLU A 501 15.93 16.35 29.95
N ILE A 502 16.03 17.58 29.42
CA ILE A 502 14.88 18.47 29.26
C ILE A 502 13.86 17.85 28.29
N ILE A 503 14.31 17.37 27.12
CA ILE A 503 13.42 16.73 26.12
C ILE A 503 12.78 15.47 26.71
N ARG A 504 13.57 14.60 27.38
CA ARG A 504 13.06 13.40 28.06
C ARG A 504 11.94 13.75 29.02
N GLY A 505 12.20 14.68 29.92
CA GLY A 505 11.23 15.12 30.92
C GLY A 505 10.01 15.75 30.27
N PHE A 506 10.18 16.56 29.23
CA PHE A 506 9.08 17.14 28.47
C PHE A 506 8.19 16.06 27.86
N LEU A 507 8.77 15.09 27.13
CA LEU A 507 8.01 14.01 26.50
C LEU A 507 7.20 13.20 27.53
N VAL A 508 7.77 12.90 28.70
CA VAL A 508 7.05 12.22 29.78
C VAL A 508 5.96 13.10 30.39
N ASP A 509 6.26 14.37 30.69
CA ASP A 509 5.29 15.28 31.34
C ASP A 509 4.11 15.63 30.42
N THR A 510 4.29 15.59 29.09
CA THR A 510 3.20 15.80 28.13
C THR A 510 2.10 14.73 28.20
N LEU A 511 2.38 13.56 28.78
CA LEU A 511 1.38 12.51 28.97
C LEU A 511 0.18 13.01 29.80
N ALA A 512 0.43 13.78 30.86
CA ALA A 512 -0.63 14.35 31.69
C ALA A 512 -1.45 15.43 30.96
N LEU A 513 -0.83 16.14 30.01
CA LEU A 513 -1.51 17.14 29.19
C LEU A 513 -2.42 16.48 28.14
N VAL A 514 -1.95 15.41 27.48
CA VAL A 514 -2.77 14.72 26.47
C VAL A 514 -3.96 14.00 27.12
N ASP A 515 -3.84 13.56 28.37
CA ASP A 515 -4.92 12.93 29.15
C ASP A 515 -6.07 13.88 29.50
N VAL A 516 -5.85 15.19 29.42
CA VAL A 516 -6.90 16.21 29.58
C VAL A 516 -7.37 16.82 28.25
N GLY A 517 -6.92 16.25 27.13
CA GLY A 517 -7.35 16.66 25.79
C GLY A 517 -6.39 17.58 25.06
N GLY A 518 -5.21 17.84 25.64
CA GLY A 518 -4.18 18.58 24.95
C GLY A 518 -3.53 17.78 23.81
N VAL A 519 -2.90 18.49 22.88
CA VAL A 519 -2.08 17.94 21.81
C VAL A 519 -0.81 18.76 21.71
N VAL A 520 0.32 18.10 21.44
CA VAL A 520 1.63 18.74 21.44
C VAL A 520 2.37 18.40 20.17
N VAL A 521 2.69 19.40 19.36
CA VAL A 521 3.52 19.23 18.16
C VAL A 521 4.93 19.72 18.47
N TRP A 522 5.92 18.87 18.22
CA TRP A 522 7.31 19.16 18.52
C TRP A 522 8.25 18.74 17.40
N THR A 523 9.42 19.37 17.38
CA THR A 523 10.49 19.11 16.40
C THR A 523 11.84 19.14 17.10
N ILE A 524 12.67 18.15 16.78
CA ILE A 524 14.10 18.11 17.12
C ILE A 524 14.87 18.22 15.81
N ALA A 525 15.69 19.27 15.70
CA ALA A 525 16.57 19.49 14.57
C ALA A 525 17.97 19.86 15.07
N ALA A 526 18.95 19.89 14.16
CA ALA A 526 20.32 20.31 14.49
C ALA A 526 20.39 21.73 15.08
N THR A 527 19.38 22.56 14.79
CA THR A 527 19.26 23.94 15.29
C THR A 527 18.66 24.04 16.69
N GLY A 528 18.05 22.97 17.22
CA GLY A 528 17.46 22.91 18.55
C GLY A 528 16.14 22.16 18.63
N PHE A 529 15.44 22.37 19.74
CA PHE A 529 14.12 21.82 20.01
C PHE A 529 13.07 22.92 19.94
N SER A 530 11.98 22.65 19.23
CA SER A 530 10.83 23.54 19.16
C SER A 530 9.53 22.79 19.41
N VAL A 531 8.58 23.50 19.98
CA VAL A 531 7.23 23.03 20.26
C VAL A 531 6.27 24.09 19.74
N THR A 532 5.55 23.75 18.68
CA THR A 532 4.59 24.66 18.06
C THR A 532 3.52 23.88 17.29
N PRO A 533 2.25 23.92 17.71
CA PRO A 533 1.74 24.39 19.00
C PRO A 533 1.69 23.31 20.10
N VAL A 534 1.69 23.75 21.35
CA VAL A 534 1.05 23.05 22.48
C VAL A 534 -0.38 23.56 22.56
N THR A 535 -1.38 22.72 22.36
CA THR A 535 -2.79 23.14 22.32
C THR A 535 -3.57 22.48 23.44
N LEU A 536 -4.39 23.25 24.16
CA LEU A 536 -5.32 22.75 25.17
C LEU A 536 -6.73 23.30 24.90
N PRO A 537 -7.54 22.58 24.10
CA PRO A 537 -8.93 22.95 23.82
C PRO A 537 -9.76 22.94 25.11
N GLY A 538 -10.55 24.00 25.33
CA GLY A 538 -11.36 24.20 26.54
C GLY A 538 -10.58 24.63 27.79
N GLY A 539 -9.24 24.57 27.76
CA GLY A 539 -8.39 24.97 28.87
C GLY A 539 -8.16 26.48 28.95
N SER A 540 -7.51 26.89 30.05
CA SER A 540 -7.03 28.25 30.25
C SER A 540 -5.52 28.35 30.14
N GLN A 541 -5.02 29.55 29.92
CA GLN A 541 -3.59 29.86 29.96
C GLN A 541 -2.93 29.39 31.27
N ALA A 542 -3.58 29.58 32.42
CA ALA A 542 -3.06 29.15 33.72
C ALA A 542 -2.94 27.61 33.82
N GLN A 543 -3.96 26.88 33.33
CA GLN A 543 -3.92 25.42 33.31
C GLN A 543 -2.79 24.91 32.40
N LEU A 544 -2.70 25.42 31.17
CA LEU A 544 -1.65 25.02 30.24
C LEU A 544 -0.25 25.39 30.75
N HIS A 545 -0.08 26.54 31.40
CA HIS A 545 1.17 26.92 32.06
C HIS A 545 1.59 25.92 33.15
N SER A 546 0.63 25.39 33.92
CA SER A 546 0.92 24.41 34.97
C SER A 546 1.52 23.11 34.42
N TYR A 547 1.05 22.63 33.25
CA TYR A 547 1.60 21.45 32.57
C TYR A 547 3.01 21.69 32.02
N LEU A 548 3.34 22.93 31.64
CA LEU A 548 4.65 23.29 31.10
C LEU A 548 5.68 23.69 32.18
N THR A 549 5.22 23.96 33.40
CA THR A 549 6.06 24.40 34.54
C THR A 549 7.22 23.44 34.85
N PRO A 550 7.07 22.10 34.82
CA PRO A 550 8.20 21.18 35.00
C PRO A 550 9.32 21.38 33.98
N THR A 551 8.96 21.54 32.70
CA THR A 551 9.91 21.81 31.61
C THR A 551 10.59 23.16 31.78
N LEU A 552 9.84 24.22 32.11
CA LEU A 552 10.40 25.54 32.40
C LEU A 552 11.36 25.52 33.60
N THR A 553 11.10 24.66 34.59
CA THR A 553 11.97 24.47 35.75
C THR A 553 13.27 23.79 35.37
N ARG A 554 13.21 22.72 34.55
CA ARG A 554 14.41 22.04 34.02
C ARG A 554 15.25 22.97 33.13
N LEU A 555 14.61 23.77 32.29
CA LEU A 555 15.31 24.79 31.48
C LEU A 555 16.15 25.72 32.35
N LYS A 556 15.59 26.21 33.47
CA LYS A 556 16.33 27.03 34.46
C LYS A 556 17.43 26.24 35.16
N GLN A 557 17.14 25.01 35.59
CA GLN A 557 18.10 24.15 36.30
C GLN A 557 19.37 23.88 35.48
N TYR A 558 19.22 23.62 34.18
CA TYR A 558 20.33 23.34 33.27
C TYR A 558 20.91 24.60 32.61
N ASN A 559 20.49 25.81 33.02
CA ASN A 559 20.88 27.08 32.42
C ASN A 559 20.69 27.09 30.89
N MET A 560 19.64 26.43 30.41
CA MET A 560 19.37 26.32 28.98
C MET A 560 18.83 27.65 28.47
N THR A 561 19.50 28.20 27.45
CA THR A 561 19.03 29.43 26.81
C THR A 561 17.83 29.10 25.94
N TYR A 562 16.70 29.67 26.29
CA TYR A 562 15.59 29.88 25.38
C TYR A 562 15.71 31.31 24.84
N ARG A 563 15.20 31.59 23.64
CA ARG A 563 15.24 32.95 23.07
C ARG A 563 14.39 33.88 23.98
N THR A 564 14.79 35.14 24.23
CA THR A 564 14.09 36.13 25.11
C THR A 564 13.79 37.50 24.45
N PHE A 565 12.55 37.99 24.58
CA PHE A 565 11.95 39.07 23.80
C PHE A 565 11.99 40.33 24.64
N PRO A 566 12.35 41.48 24.08
CA PRO A 566 12.32 42.73 24.81
C PRO A 566 10.87 43.13 25.15
N SER A 567 10.55 43.26 26.44
CA SER A 567 9.21 43.62 26.95
C SER A 567 8.64 44.95 26.42
N ALA A 568 9.47 45.81 25.83
CA ALA A 568 9.09 47.11 25.28
C ALA A 568 8.23 47.03 24.00
N LEU A 569 8.13 45.87 23.37
CA LEU A 569 7.45 45.68 22.07
C LEU A 569 6.06 45.02 22.18
N MET A 570 5.59 44.70 23.39
CA MET A 570 4.31 44.02 23.62
C MET A 570 3.05 44.78 23.17
N ASN A 571 3.14 46.11 22.94
CA ASN A 571 1.98 46.97 22.64
C ASN A 571 1.96 47.51 21.19
N GLN A 572 2.70 46.91 20.25
CA GLN A 572 2.82 47.40 18.86
C GLN A 572 2.14 46.45 17.85
N PRO A 573 1.60 46.96 16.71
CA PRO A 573 0.96 46.16 15.68
C PRO A 573 1.92 45.19 14.97
N LYS A 574 1.40 44.03 14.51
CA LYS A 574 2.17 42.98 13.83
C LYS A 574 2.94 43.45 12.59
N GLU A 575 2.48 44.47 11.87
CA GLU A 575 3.21 45.00 10.69
C GLU A 575 4.53 45.71 11.05
N ALA A 576 4.76 46.07 12.32
CA ALA A 576 6.00 46.68 12.80
C ALA A 576 7.10 45.66 13.13
N HIS A 577 6.81 44.35 13.04
CA HIS A 577 7.71 43.27 13.47
C HIS A 577 7.81 42.16 12.40
N PRO A 578 8.65 42.33 11.36
CA PRO A 578 8.73 41.37 10.25
C PRO A 578 9.54 40.09 10.55
N ASP A 579 10.03 39.89 11.78
CA ASP A 579 10.91 38.77 12.15
C ASP A 579 10.50 38.14 13.49
N THR A 580 9.42 37.34 13.49
CA THR A 580 8.76 36.77 14.69
C THR A 580 9.05 35.27 14.87
N THR A 581 10.29 34.88 15.13
CA THR A 581 10.63 33.48 15.46
C THR A 581 10.92 33.30 16.97
N LEU A 582 9.93 32.70 17.64
CA LEU A 582 9.50 32.87 19.04
C LEU A 582 10.14 31.99 20.12
N GLU A 583 9.76 32.38 21.33
CA GLU A 583 10.22 32.05 22.67
C GLU A 583 9.11 31.31 23.43
N TYR A 584 9.21 31.12 24.76
CA TYR A 584 8.05 30.62 25.52
C TYR A 584 6.92 31.66 25.51
N GLU A 585 5.91 31.43 24.68
CA GLU A 585 4.70 32.24 24.61
C GLU A 585 3.51 31.36 24.97
N ILE A 586 2.52 31.93 25.67
CA ILE A 586 1.28 31.25 25.97
C ILE A 586 0.12 32.24 25.89
N THR A 587 -0.87 31.90 25.09
CA THR A 587 -1.99 32.78 24.73
C THR A 587 -3.30 32.02 24.85
N GLU A 588 -4.32 32.68 25.41
CA GLU A 588 -5.69 32.17 25.45
C GLU A 588 -6.52 32.83 24.35
N PHE A 589 -7.18 32.01 23.54
CA PHE A 589 -8.05 32.42 22.44
C PHE A 589 -9.51 32.15 22.79
N SER A 590 -10.40 33.02 22.31
CA SER A 590 -11.85 32.88 22.49
C SER A 590 -12.44 31.67 21.77
N THR A 591 -11.81 31.22 20.68
CA THR A 591 -12.25 30.11 19.84
C THR A 591 -11.06 29.22 19.49
N PHE A 592 -11.30 27.95 19.16
CA PHE A 592 -10.27 27.07 18.62
C PHE A 592 -9.82 27.56 17.24
N TYR A 593 -10.73 28.06 16.40
CA TYR A 593 -10.42 28.58 15.07
C TYR A 593 -9.37 29.69 15.12
N ASP A 594 -9.51 30.68 16.02
CA ASP A 594 -8.54 31.78 16.15
C ASP A 594 -7.16 31.25 16.59
N SER A 595 -7.14 30.27 17.50
CA SER A 595 -5.92 29.58 17.92
C SER A 595 -5.26 28.82 16.75
N TYR A 596 -6.05 28.08 15.96
CA TYR A 596 -5.60 27.32 14.80
C TYR A 596 -4.98 28.24 13.73
N GLN A 597 -5.61 29.37 13.44
CA GLN A 597 -5.10 30.37 12.50
C GLN A 597 -3.80 31.03 13.00
N ALA A 598 -3.70 31.29 14.30
CA ALA A 598 -2.51 31.90 14.89
C ALA A 598 -1.30 30.96 14.90
N THR A 599 -1.51 29.64 14.90
CA THR A 599 -0.45 28.66 15.21
C THR A 599 -0.19 27.58 14.16
N ASN A 600 -0.93 27.58 13.03
CA ASN A 600 -0.63 26.75 11.86
C ASN A 600 -0.36 27.61 10.61
N PRO A 601 0.86 28.14 10.45
CA PRO A 601 1.24 28.76 9.18
C PRO A 601 1.24 27.72 8.04
N SER A 602 1.28 28.22 6.80
CA SER A 602 1.46 27.35 5.63
C SER A 602 2.74 26.52 5.79
N MET A 603 2.61 25.19 5.65
CA MET A 603 3.72 24.26 5.82
C MET A 603 4.31 23.85 4.47
N ASN A 604 5.63 23.89 4.39
CA ASN A 604 6.37 23.33 3.27
C ASN A 604 6.49 21.82 3.44
N ILE A 605 5.96 21.06 2.47
CA ILE A 605 5.99 19.59 2.48
C ILE A 605 6.84 18.99 1.35
N THR A 606 7.53 19.83 0.56
CA THR A 606 8.29 19.39 -0.61
C THR A 606 9.72 18.94 -0.28
N GLU A 607 10.23 19.34 0.88
CA GLU A 607 11.66 19.30 1.20
C GLU A 607 12.16 18.02 1.88
N PHE A 608 11.29 17.05 2.15
CA PHE A 608 11.66 15.86 2.91
C PHE A 608 11.15 14.55 2.30
N GLN A 609 11.99 13.53 2.35
CA GLN A 609 11.55 12.15 2.38
C GLN A 609 11.21 11.77 3.81
N ILE A 610 10.09 11.08 4.01
CA ILE A 610 9.60 10.80 5.35
C ILE A 610 9.45 9.31 5.64
N GLY A 611 9.50 8.99 6.91
CA GLY A 611 9.05 7.72 7.49
C GLY A 611 8.55 7.95 8.91
N SER A 612 7.70 7.06 9.43
CA SER A 612 7.15 7.23 10.79
C SER A 612 7.11 5.94 11.57
N HIS A 613 7.02 6.11 12.89
CA HIS A 613 6.73 5.03 13.83
C HIS A 613 5.85 5.57 14.96
N LEU A 614 4.84 4.80 15.35
CA LEU A 614 3.95 5.08 16.46
C LEU A 614 4.57 4.51 17.74
N ILE A 615 4.78 5.35 18.74
CA ILE A 615 5.33 4.97 20.03
C ILE A 615 4.19 4.78 21.03
N PRO A 616 3.99 3.54 21.52
CA PRO A 616 3.02 3.27 22.57
C PRO A 616 3.33 4.04 23.85
N ARG A 617 2.27 4.40 24.58
CA ARG A 617 2.36 5.09 25.87
C ARG A 617 3.22 4.34 26.88
N SER A 618 3.06 3.02 26.95
CA SER A 618 3.84 2.17 27.84
C SER A 618 5.34 2.29 27.60
N THR A 619 5.78 2.45 26.34
CA THR A 619 7.18 2.68 25.98
C THR A 619 7.68 4.02 26.52
N VAL A 620 6.90 5.09 26.41
CA VAL A 620 7.26 6.41 26.94
C VAL A 620 7.37 6.37 28.47
N GLU A 621 6.43 5.73 29.15
CA GLU A 621 6.40 5.66 30.62
C GLU A 621 7.53 4.80 31.19
N THR A 622 7.80 3.64 30.60
CA THR A 622 8.73 2.65 31.17
C THR A 622 10.13 2.70 30.57
N ASN A 623 10.29 3.26 29.37
CA ASN A 623 11.53 3.21 28.60
C ASN A 623 11.90 4.55 27.94
N SER A 624 11.53 5.68 28.56
CA SER A 624 11.83 7.03 28.06
C SER A 624 13.31 7.26 27.74
N THR A 625 14.24 6.64 28.48
CA THR A 625 15.67 6.75 28.21
C THR A 625 16.06 6.10 26.87
N ALA A 626 15.48 4.95 26.52
CA ALA A 626 15.74 4.33 25.22
C ALA A 626 15.11 5.13 24.08
N VAL A 627 13.93 5.72 24.30
CA VAL A 627 13.31 6.66 23.34
C VAL A 627 14.29 7.80 23.04
N ILE A 628 14.81 8.46 24.07
CA ILE A 628 15.74 9.57 23.90
C ILE A 628 17.06 9.14 23.27
N SER A 629 17.60 7.98 23.65
CA SER A 629 18.80 7.43 23.01
C SER A 629 18.59 7.23 21.51
N ALA A 630 17.45 6.65 21.10
CA ALA A 630 17.13 6.44 19.70
C ALA A 630 16.99 7.79 18.95
N LEU A 631 16.32 8.77 19.55
CA LEU A 631 16.17 10.11 18.97
C LEU A 631 17.52 10.84 18.82
N MET A 632 18.40 10.72 19.82
CA MET A 632 19.75 11.26 19.76
C MET A 632 20.56 10.64 18.63
N ASP A 633 20.56 9.31 18.54
CA ASP A 633 21.26 8.60 17.48
C ASP A 633 20.71 8.97 16.10
N ILE A 634 19.39 9.15 15.96
CA ILE A 634 18.76 9.55 14.70
C ILE A 634 19.18 10.97 14.32
N LEU A 635 19.19 11.89 15.28
CA LEU A 635 19.61 13.28 15.03
C LEU A 635 21.06 13.35 14.52
N HIS A 636 21.95 12.50 15.04
CA HIS A 636 23.35 12.41 14.59
C HIS A 636 23.51 11.96 13.13
N GLU A 637 22.50 11.33 12.53
CA GLU A 637 22.48 10.97 11.10
C GLU A 637 22.07 12.15 10.20
N GLY A 638 21.86 13.36 10.77
CA GLY A 638 21.45 14.55 10.02
C GLY A 638 19.95 14.58 9.68
N VAL A 639 19.13 13.87 10.46
CA VAL A 639 17.69 13.72 10.26
C VAL A 639 16.93 14.77 11.07
N THR A 640 15.88 15.34 10.51
CA THR A 640 14.91 16.15 11.27
C THR A 640 13.85 15.23 11.85
N ILE A 641 13.56 15.36 13.15
CA ILE A 641 12.57 14.55 13.83
C ILE A 641 11.39 15.45 14.19
N SER A 642 10.19 15.10 13.77
CA SER A 642 8.95 15.72 14.25
C SER A 642 8.14 14.69 15.02
N GLY A 643 7.33 15.15 15.97
CA GLY A 643 6.36 14.30 16.62
C GLY A 643 5.11 15.04 17.04
N ILE A 644 4.02 14.29 17.14
CA ILE A 644 2.78 14.73 17.76
C ILE A 644 2.50 13.84 18.98
N SER A 645 2.48 14.45 20.16
CA SER A 645 2.03 13.79 21.39
C SER A 645 0.51 13.96 21.53
N LEU A 646 -0.20 12.85 21.71
CA LEU A 646 -1.66 12.81 21.73
C LEU A 646 -2.18 11.64 22.58
N ASN A 647 -3.49 11.62 22.83
CA ASN A 647 -4.19 10.49 23.42
C ASN A 647 -5.59 10.35 22.79
N VAL A 648 -5.70 9.52 21.76
CA VAL A 648 -6.96 9.32 21.02
C VAL A 648 -7.90 8.30 21.66
N SER A 649 -7.51 7.66 22.78
CA SER A 649 -8.38 6.71 23.49
C SER A 649 -9.26 7.34 24.57
N ARG A 650 -9.20 8.68 24.75
CA ARG A 650 -10.01 9.43 25.72
C ARG A 650 -11.50 9.41 25.45
N THR A 651 -11.90 9.21 24.20
CA THR A 651 -13.31 9.23 23.77
C THR A 651 -13.68 7.90 23.15
N ALA A 652 -14.95 7.52 23.24
CA ALA A 652 -15.41 6.33 22.55
C ALA A 652 -15.30 6.53 21.03
N TRP A 653 -14.65 5.58 20.34
CA TRP A 653 -14.53 5.57 18.88
C TRP A 653 -15.52 4.57 18.26
N PRO A 654 -15.98 4.82 17.01
CA PRO A 654 -16.79 3.85 16.28
C PRO A 654 -15.93 2.63 15.86
N ASP A 655 -16.58 1.50 15.57
CA ASP A 655 -15.93 0.39 14.87
C ASP A 655 -15.50 0.86 13.47
N ASN A 656 -14.19 1.01 13.28
CA ASN A 656 -13.55 1.50 12.06
C ASN A 656 -12.17 0.86 11.85
N ALA A 657 -11.55 1.09 10.70
CA ALA A 657 -10.34 0.42 10.27
C ALA A 657 -9.03 1.13 10.66
N VAL A 658 -9.09 2.13 11.54
CA VAL A 658 -7.88 2.77 12.05
C VAL A 658 -6.97 1.70 12.65
N ASN A 659 -5.67 1.75 12.32
CA ASN A 659 -4.67 0.85 12.92
C ASN A 659 -4.82 0.84 14.45
N PRO A 660 -5.11 -0.32 15.08
CA PRO A 660 -5.39 -0.40 16.52
C PRO A 660 -4.30 0.21 17.41
N THR A 661 -3.04 0.18 16.97
CA THR A 661 -1.91 0.77 17.71
C THR A 661 -2.12 2.25 18.04
N TRP A 662 -2.91 2.99 17.25
CA TRP A 662 -3.26 4.38 17.57
C TRP A 662 -3.89 4.53 18.96
N ARG A 663 -4.65 3.54 19.43
CA ARG A 663 -5.38 3.61 20.71
C ARG A 663 -4.44 3.58 21.91
N ASP A 664 -3.26 2.98 21.76
CA ASP A 664 -2.22 2.91 22.78
C ASP A 664 -1.07 3.89 22.53
N THR A 665 -1.09 4.62 21.41
CA THR A 665 -0.02 5.54 21.01
C THR A 665 -0.03 6.81 21.86
N ALA A 666 1.13 7.17 22.41
CA ALA A 666 1.34 8.48 23.02
C ALA A 666 1.99 9.48 22.06
N MET A 667 2.80 8.99 21.12
CA MET A 667 3.55 9.84 20.19
C MET A 667 3.60 9.21 18.80
N SER A 668 3.19 9.95 17.78
CA SER A 668 3.51 9.60 16.39
C SER A 668 4.76 10.37 15.99
N ILE A 669 5.86 9.65 15.73
CA ILE A 669 7.15 10.23 15.36
C ILE A 669 7.31 10.14 13.85
N VAL A 670 7.63 11.26 13.20
CA VAL A 670 7.94 11.36 11.78
C VAL A 670 9.40 11.80 11.62
N LEU A 671 10.15 11.02 10.86
CA LEU A 671 11.54 11.28 10.50
C LEU A 671 11.57 11.90 9.11
N GLY A 672 12.33 12.98 8.94
CA GLY A 672 12.52 13.67 7.67
C GLY A 672 13.99 13.69 7.26
N THR A 673 14.32 13.07 6.14
CA THR A 673 15.62 13.26 5.48
C THR A 673 15.47 14.35 4.41
N PRO A 674 16.33 15.38 4.39
CA PRO A 674 16.22 16.46 3.41
C PRO A 674 16.26 15.93 1.97
N PHE A 675 15.45 16.49 1.08
CA PHE A 675 15.45 16.15 -0.32
C PHE A 675 16.48 16.98 -1.09
N ASN A 676 17.26 16.37 -1.97
CA ASN A 676 18.21 17.04 -2.85
C ASN A 676 17.62 17.15 -4.26
N TYR A 677 17.28 18.35 -4.72
CA TYR A 677 16.66 18.55 -6.03
C TYR A 677 17.60 18.40 -7.25
N THR A 678 18.89 18.20 -7.01
CA THR A 678 19.93 18.17 -8.05
C THR A 678 20.65 16.83 -8.16
N ASP A 679 20.53 15.96 -7.16
CA ASP A 679 21.22 14.68 -7.10
C ASP A 679 20.28 13.58 -6.56
N ARG A 680 19.88 12.66 -7.45
CA ARG A 680 19.00 11.54 -7.11
C ARG A 680 19.70 10.47 -6.27
N GLY A 681 21.01 10.26 -6.49
CA GLY A 681 21.77 9.24 -5.76
C GLY A 681 21.78 9.53 -4.26
N VAL A 682 21.94 10.80 -3.89
CA VAL A 682 21.84 11.24 -2.49
C VAL A 682 20.48 10.93 -1.88
N ASN A 683 19.40 11.10 -2.65
CA ASN A 683 18.05 10.79 -2.19
C ASN A 683 17.83 9.28 -2.03
N GLU A 684 18.38 8.46 -2.93
CA GLU A 684 18.36 7.00 -2.85
C GLU A 684 19.09 6.48 -1.62
N ASP A 685 20.28 7.02 -1.32
CA ASP A 685 21.02 6.72 -0.10
C ASP A 685 20.24 7.11 1.15
N ARG A 686 19.62 8.30 1.15
CA ARG A 686 18.75 8.77 2.25
C ARG A 686 17.51 7.92 2.43
N GLN A 687 16.93 7.41 1.34
CA GLN A 687 15.82 6.47 1.40
C GLN A 687 16.26 5.14 2.01
N ALA A 688 17.43 4.63 1.60
CA ALA A 688 18.00 3.40 2.15
C ALA A 688 18.33 3.57 3.65
N LEU A 689 18.84 4.73 4.06
CA LEU A 689 19.04 5.08 5.47
C LEU A 689 17.72 5.04 6.25
N MET A 690 16.65 5.69 5.73
CA MET A 690 15.33 5.67 6.34
C MET A 690 14.83 4.24 6.58
N THR A 691 14.79 3.43 5.53
CA THR A 691 14.20 2.09 5.54
C THR A 691 15.03 1.07 6.32
N ASN A 692 16.36 1.10 6.17
CA ASN A 692 17.21 0.03 6.70
C ASN A 692 17.84 0.36 8.05
N VAL A 693 17.81 1.62 8.49
CA VAL A 693 18.47 2.06 9.73
C VAL A 693 17.51 2.79 10.65
N LEU A 694 16.88 3.87 10.17
CA LEU A 694 16.14 4.79 11.05
C LEU A 694 14.83 4.19 11.57
N ILE A 695 13.98 3.66 10.68
CA ILE A 695 12.73 3.00 11.07
C ILE A 695 12.99 1.76 11.94
N PRO A 696 13.93 0.85 11.59
CA PRO A 696 14.30 -0.26 12.46
C PRO A 696 14.75 0.17 13.87
N ARG A 697 15.42 1.33 14.01
CA ARG A 697 15.86 1.85 15.31
C ARG A 697 14.67 2.23 16.20
N LEU A 698 13.65 2.90 15.66
CA LEU A 698 12.41 3.19 16.41
C LEU A 698 11.61 1.92 16.72
N LYS A 699 11.56 0.98 15.77
CA LYS A 699 10.89 -0.31 15.98
C LYS A 699 11.57 -1.14 17.09
N ALA A 700 12.90 -1.10 17.20
CA ALA A 700 13.63 -1.85 18.22
C ALA A 700 13.25 -1.45 19.67
N ILE A 701 12.91 -0.19 19.90
CA ILE A 701 12.48 0.29 21.22
C ILE A 701 10.97 0.15 21.47
N SER A 702 10.19 -0.08 20.41
CA SER A 702 8.73 -0.19 20.44
C SER A 702 8.22 -1.20 19.39
N PRO A 703 8.48 -2.50 19.59
CA PRO A 703 8.16 -3.54 18.62
C PRO A 703 6.65 -3.71 18.40
N ASP A 704 5.84 -3.38 19.41
CA ASP A 704 4.37 -3.39 19.36
C ASP A 704 3.80 -2.10 18.76
N GLY A 705 4.69 -1.19 18.32
CA GLY A 705 4.32 0.00 17.56
C GLY A 705 3.84 -0.32 16.14
N GLY A 706 3.40 0.72 15.46
CA GLY A 706 2.98 0.67 14.06
C GLY A 706 3.53 1.88 13.31
N ALA A 707 3.00 2.19 12.14
CA ALA A 707 3.30 3.43 11.43
C ALA A 707 2.02 4.08 10.94
N TYR A 708 2.01 5.41 10.90
CA TYR A 708 0.88 6.13 10.35
C TYR A 708 0.94 6.07 8.84
N LEU A 709 0.02 5.31 8.22
CA LEU A 709 0.04 5.02 6.79
C LEU A 709 0.09 6.24 5.87
N ASN A 710 -0.29 7.45 6.32
CA ASN A 710 -0.20 8.67 5.50
C ASN A 710 1.17 9.38 5.60
N GLU A 711 1.97 9.09 6.62
CA GLU A 711 3.26 9.73 6.92
C GLU A 711 4.37 8.68 7.13
N ALA A 712 4.29 7.54 6.43
CA ALA A 712 5.17 6.39 6.64
C ALA A 712 6.23 6.22 5.54
N ASP A 713 7.16 5.29 5.78
CA ASP A 713 8.19 4.94 4.80
C ASP A 713 7.56 4.08 3.68
N TRP A 714 7.50 4.64 2.47
CA TRP A 714 6.93 3.95 1.31
C TRP A 714 7.70 2.69 0.87
N LYS A 715 8.95 2.51 1.31
CA LYS A 715 9.75 1.29 1.07
C LYS A 715 9.75 0.31 2.24
N GLN A 716 8.97 0.56 3.29
CA GLN A 716 8.95 -0.29 4.47
C GLN A 716 8.53 -1.74 4.11
N PRO A 717 9.39 -2.76 4.32
CA PRO A 717 9.10 -4.12 3.86
C PRO A 717 7.89 -4.78 4.54
N ASP A 718 7.64 -4.41 5.80
CA ASP A 718 6.56 -4.93 6.64
C ASP A 718 5.36 -3.98 6.70
N TRP A 719 5.18 -3.15 5.67
CA TRP A 719 4.09 -2.16 5.60
C TRP A 719 2.68 -2.74 5.86
N PRO A 720 2.29 -3.98 5.46
CA PRO A 720 0.94 -4.46 5.74
C PRO A 720 0.67 -4.52 7.25
N SER A 721 1.60 -5.10 8.02
CA SER A 721 1.51 -5.14 9.47
C SER A 721 1.73 -3.78 10.11
N ALA A 722 2.69 -2.99 9.63
CA ALA A 722 3.00 -1.69 10.24
C ALA A 722 1.85 -0.68 10.08
N PHE A 723 1.22 -0.65 8.90
CA PHE A 723 0.25 0.39 8.53
C PHE A 723 -1.16 0.03 8.94
N TYR A 724 -1.51 -1.26 8.89
CA TYR A 724 -2.87 -1.75 9.11
C TYR A 724 -2.98 -2.72 10.30
N GLY A 725 -1.87 -3.22 10.84
CA GLY A 725 -1.89 -4.15 11.97
C GLY A 725 -2.70 -5.41 11.67
N GLU A 726 -3.45 -5.86 12.68
CA GLU A 726 -4.35 -7.02 12.58
C GLU A 726 -5.54 -6.81 11.62
N HIS A 727 -5.80 -5.59 11.15
CA HIS A 727 -6.91 -5.30 10.26
C HIS A 727 -6.65 -5.64 8.79
N TYR A 728 -5.40 -5.95 8.41
CA TYR A 728 -5.01 -6.11 7.00
C TYR A 728 -5.87 -7.14 6.24
N GLU A 729 -6.07 -8.33 6.80
CA GLU A 729 -6.83 -9.40 6.13
C GLU A 729 -8.31 -9.04 5.92
N ARG A 730 -8.94 -8.38 6.89
CA ARG A 730 -10.33 -7.91 6.76
C ARG A 730 -10.42 -6.81 5.70
N LEU A 731 -9.45 -5.89 5.69
CA LEU A 731 -9.36 -4.85 4.67
C LEU A 731 -9.18 -5.44 3.27
N LEU A 732 -8.32 -6.45 3.13
CA LEU A 732 -8.08 -7.13 1.87
C LEU A 732 -9.35 -7.81 1.34
N ALA A 733 -10.10 -8.49 2.21
CA ALA A 733 -11.39 -9.09 1.83
C ALA A 733 -12.41 -8.03 1.36
N ILE A 734 -12.44 -6.85 1.98
CA ILE A 734 -13.33 -5.75 1.57
C ILE A 734 -12.88 -5.14 0.25
N LYS A 735 -11.56 -4.98 0.05
CA LYS A 735 -10.97 -4.58 -1.23
C LYS A 735 -11.43 -5.51 -2.35
N ASP A 736 -11.38 -6.82 -2.14
CA ASP A 736 -11.79 -7.83 -3.13
C ASP A 736 -13.28 -7.80 -3.44
N LYS A 737 -14.11 -7.39 -2.47
CA LYS A 737 -15.54 -7.21 -2.67
C LYS A 737 -15.89 -6.00 -3.53
N TYR A 738 -15.23 -4.85 -3.33
CA TYR A 738 -15.61 -3.58 -3.96
C TYR A 738 -14.77 -3.20 -5.19
N ASP A 739 -13.62 -3.86 -5.39
CA ASP A 739 -12.74 -3.68 -6.55
C ASP A 739 -12.24 -5.03 -7.11
N VAL A 740 -13.19 -5.84 -7.57
CA VAL A 740 -12.96 -7.18 -8.13
C VAL A 740 -11.91 -7.16 -9.26
N ASP A 741 -11.98 -6.17 -10.15
CA ASP A 741 -11.10 -6.04 -11.31
C ASP A 741 -9.74 -5.38 -10.99
N GLN A 742 -9.50 -5.05 -9.72
CA GLN A 742 -8.26 -4.44 -9.23
C GLN A 742 -7.92 -3.14 -9.98
N VAL A 743 -8.93 -2.32 -10.25
CA VAL A 743 -8.84 -1.03 -10.94
C VAL A 743 -8.09 -0.02 -10.09
N LEU A 744 -8.34 -0.04 -8.79
CA LEU A 744 -7.79 0.93 -7.84
C LEU A 744 -6.44 0.44 -7.33
N TYR A 745 -5.41 1.28 -7.50
CA TYR A 745 -4.05 1.00 -7.06
C TYR A 745 -3.46 2.25 -6.41
N GLY A 746 -2.76 2.04 -5.30
CA GLY A 746 -1.85 2.99 -4.71
C GLY A 746 -0.72 2.22 -4.03
N ARG A 747 0.51 2.72 -4.14
CA ARG A 747 1.67 2.16 -3.44
C ARG A 747 1.36 2.04 -1.94
N THR A 748 1.71 0.91 -1.32
CA THR A 748 1.40 0.55 0.09
C THR A 748 -0.07 0.62 0.50
N ALA A 749 -1.00 0.76 -0.45
CA ALA A 749 -2.42 0.59 -0.20
C ALA A 749 -2.75 -0.90 -0.09
N VAL A 750 -3.84 -1.23 0.59
CA VAL A 750 -4.31 -2.62 0.72
C VAL A 750 -4.49 -3.27 -0.65
N GLY A 751 -3.88 -4.43 -0.85
CA GLY A 751 -3.88 -5.20 -2.10
C GLY A 751 -2.87 -4.73 -3.16
N SER A 752 -2.06 -3.71 -2.86
CA SER A 752 -1.09 -3.15 -3.82
C SER A 752 0.06 -4.10 -4.19
N GLU A 753 0.37 -5.07 -3.34
CA GLU A 753 1.36 -6.14 -3.55
C GLU A 753 1.06 -7.02 -4.76
N ARG A 754 -0.19 -7.00 -5.27
CA ARG A 754 -0.59 -7.69 -6.49
C ARG A 754 -0.09 -7.01 -7.76
N TRP A 755 0.52 -5.83 -7.62
CA TRP A 755 1.05 -5.04 -8.71
C TRP A 755 2.51 -4.63 -8.45
N SER A 756 3.28 -4.51 -9.51
CA SER A 756 4.66 -4.07 -9.53
C SER A 756 4.81 -2.94 -10.56
N GLU A 757 5.27 -1.78 -10.09
CA GLU A 757 5.63 -0.66 -10.95
C GLU A 757 7.07 -0.87 -11.46
N GLN A 758 7.22 -0.97 -12.78
CA GLN A 758 8.49 -1.17 -13.47
C GLN A 758 9.31 0.13 -13.49
N ASP A 759 10.59 0.04 -13.87
CA ASP A 759 11.52 1.18 -13.91
C ASP A 759 11.08 2.30 -14.88
N ASP A 760 10.35 1.95 -15.95
CA ASP A 760 9.76 2.89 -16.91
C ASP A 760 8.40 3.46 -16.46
N GLY A 761 7.88 3.00 -15.32
CA GLY A 761 6.59 3.38 -14.77
C GLY A 761 5.40 2.52 -15.21
N HIS A 762 5.60 1.47 -16.02
CA HIS A 762 4.54 0.50 -16.32
C HIS A 762 4.03 -0.16 -15.05
N LEU A 763 2.71 -0.29 -14.93
CA LEU A 763 2.09 -0.99 -13.80
C LEU A 763 1.66 -2.39 -14.25
N CYS A 764 2.36 -3.41 -13.74
CA CYS A 764 2.14 -4.81 -14.10
C CYS A 764 1.70 -5.64 -12.91
N ARG A 765 1.03 -6.77 -13.14
CA ARG A 765 0.75 -7.77 -12.11
C ARG A 765 2.09 -8.28 -11.55
N ALA A 766 2.17 -8.40 -10.23
CA ALA A 766 3.34 -8.99 -9.59
C ALA A 766 3.45 -10.47 -9.98
N THR A 767 4.68 -10.93 -10.22
CA THR A 767 5.03 -12.31 -10.60
C THR A 767 5.37 -13.16 -9.41
#